data_AF-A0A358AUE4-F1
#
_entry.id   AF-A0A358AUE4-F1
#
_cell.length_a   1.000
_cell.length_b   1.000
_cell.length_c   1.000
_cell.angle_alpha   90.00
_cell.angle_beta   90.00
_cell.angle_gamma   90.00
#
_symmetry.space_group_name_H-M   'P 1'
#
loop_
_entity.id
_entity.type
_entity.pdbx_description
1 polymer ?
#
loop_
_entity_poly.entity_id
_entity_poly.type
_entity_poly.pdbx_seq_one_letter_code
_entity_poly.pdbx_strand_id
1 'polypeptide(L)'
;KSINILQTGCMGICAAGPMVLVEPGRIFYTKLTPEKTRDIVNRHLKDGEVAEEYTFFDESLRRHVPVIDDIEFFKAQQKLVLDNCGSIEHSDIKAYIARDGYLAAQQALSGKSPKEVIDEVKKSGLRGRGGAGFPTGVKLQSGYDQPADQKYMVCNADEGDPGAFMDRSIIEGDPHAVIEGMVLSAYAIGASQGYVYIRAEYPIAVDRLTAAIEEARSYGLLGNNLFGGGFDFDLEIRIGAGAFVCGEETALLASIEGQRGEPRQKPPFPFQSGLNGCPTIIDNVETLANIPKIVRRGGEWYASYGLPNAPGTKVFALAGDVVNTGIIEVPIGTSIGDIIYKIGGGIPDGKDFKAVQIGGPSGGCITKKNLNVTADYESLDKLGAIMGSGGMVVMNEDTCMVDTARFFLDFIRDESCGQCAACRIGPMRMLEILKDITEGRGKKGDVELLAEIGETVKQTSLCGLGQSAANPILSTIENFREEYDEHIFKKYCRAGVCSELFISPCENTCPANVNVPGYLSLIADGQFQEAYELIMQENPLPAVCGRICTRPCEMKCRRRSVDEAVAIRDLKRFAADYAFKNEKPYAMRMAFPKNGKRVAVIGAGASGLTCAYYLVRIGYDVDVLEAESVAGGVLAFGIPEYRLPKDILQHEIGLIEKAGVNIIYNKEVGRNVDFKDLRGYYDAIYVAIGTQFPQKMDIAGEDLAGVLPGIDFLKDVHTKPDLRLEGTVAVIGGGNTAIDSARTALRLGANKVIVVYRRTVDQMPAYYEEIVEAIEEGIEIMELTAPIKFLGDHLGRITGIECQKMELGDFDGSGRRRAVKIPGDTFVLDVKYVIPAVSQYADLPFVSKDEIGVTKWGTFIVDGDNLMTTMEGVFAGGDVARGPDEVIRAIADGKLAAESIDRYLGGDGVLNKGEPIEIPDIYDSDEVVTHNQFEMEMLSPEERKDSFAEVMQGFHKINAIAESMRCLHCDRR
;
A
#
# COMPACT_ATOMS: atom_id res chain seq x y z
N LYS A 1 27.53 -40.13 -5.52
CA LYS A 1 26.99 -39.44 -4.33
C LYS A 1 25.57 -39.98 -4.12
N SER A 2 25.22 -40.46 -2.93
CA SER A 2 23.83 -40.79 -2.58
C SER A 2 23.10 -39.50 -2.24
N ILE A 3 21.97 -39.23 -2.89
CA ILE A 3 21.12 -38.07 -2.59
C ILE A 3 19.93 -38.61 -1.80
N ASN A 4 19.65 -38.02 -0.64
CA ASN A 4 18.44 -38.29 0.11
C ASN A 4 17.45 -37.14 -0.15
N ILE A 5 16.19 -37.46 -0.40
CA ILE A 5 15.13 -36.48 -0.61
C ILE A 5 14.20 -36.58 0.58
N LEU A 6 14.17 -35.51 1.40
CA LEU A 6 13.30 -35.42 2.54
C LEU A 6 12.10 -34.56 2.18
N GLN A 7 10.90 -35.07 2.41
CA GLN A 7 9.68 -34.28 2.27
C GLN A 7 9.36 -33.59 3.60
N THR A 8 9.54 -32.27 3.63
CA THR A 8 9.34 -31.47 4.85
C THR A 8 8.05 -30.66 4.81
N GLY A 9 7.68 -30.06 5.94
CA GLY A 9 6.59 -29.09 6.02
C GLY A 9 6.91 -27.75 5.35
N CYS A 10 6.01 -26.78 5.48
CA CYS A 10 6.21 -25.43 4.96
C CYS A 10 7.45 -24.76 5.61
N MET A 11 8.30 -24.12 4.79
CA MET A 11 9.46 -23.34 5.26
C MET A 11 9.10 -21.89 5.66
N GLY A 12 7.91 -21.41 5.27
CA GLY A 12 7.35 -20.11 5.66
C GLY A 12 6.99 -19.22 4.47
N ILE A 13 7.91 -19.02 3.51
CA ILE A 13 7.73 -18.05 2.41
C ILE A 13 6.94 -18.62 1.22
N CYS A 14 5.62 -18.43 1.22
CA CYS A 14 4.73 -18.93 0.17
C CYS A 14 5.03 -18.31 -1.20
N ALA A 15 5.41 -17.02 -1.25
CA ALA A 15 5.72 -16.29 -2.48
C ALA A 15 6.88 -16.89 -3.32
N ALA A 16 7.73 -17.71 -2.69
CA ALA A 16 8.90 -18.32 -3.33
C ALA A 16 8.66 -19.78 -3.78
N GLY A 17 7.47 -20.33 -3.53
CA GLY A 17 7.09 -21.70 -3.90
C GLY A 17 7.08 -21.96 -5.42
N PRO A 18 7.34 -23.21 -5.88
CA PRO A 18 7.90 -24.36 -5.14
C PRO A 18 9.40 -24.19 -4.81
N MET A 19 9.86 -24.75 -3.68
CA MET A 19 11.19 -24.51 -3.11
C MET A 19 11.96 -25.81 -2.77
N VAL A 20 13.29 -25.75 -2.83
CA VAL A 20 14.20 -26.82 -2.36
C VAL A 20 15.36 -26.21 -1.60
N LEU A 21 15.66 -26.76 -0.41
CA LEU A 21 16.87 -26.46 0.36
C LEU A 21 17.88 -27.59 0.17
N VAL A 22 19.10 -27.27 -0.26
CA VAL A 22 20.18 -28.25 -0.46
C VAL A 22 21.21 -28.15 0.66
N GLU A 23 21.28 -29.19 1.48
CA GLU A 23 22.27 -29.39 2.54
C GLU A 23 23.55 -30.08 1.99
N PRO A 24 24.75 -29.83 2.56
CA PRO A 24 25.04 -29.02 3.74
C PRO A 24 25.24 -27.52 3.45
N GLY A 25 25.22 -27.10 2.18
CA GLY A 25 25.49 -25.70 1.80
C GLY A 25 24.37 -24.72 2.13
N ARG A 26 23.21 -25.22 2.58
CA ARG A 26 21.99 -24.43 2.88
C ARG A 26 21.57 -23.52 1.73
N ILE A 27 21.76 -24.02 0.50
CA ILE A 27 21.44 -23.28 -0.72
C ILE A 27 19.95 -23.38 -1.00
N PHE A 28 19.30 -22.23 -1.14
CA PHE A 28 17.85 -22.11 -1.21
C PHE A 28 17.38 -21.76 -2.62
N TYR A 29 16.82 -22.76 -3.29
CA TYR A 29 16.27 -22.62 -4.64
C TYR A 29 14.77 -22.37 -4.61
N THR A 30 14.30 -21.47 -5.46
CA THR A 30 12.92 -20.95 -5.43
C THR A 30 12.27 -20.95 -6.82
N LYS A 31 10.94 -20.83 -6.88
CA LYS A 31 10.14 -20.77 -8.13
C LYS A 31 10.56 -21.86 -9.13
N LEU A 32 10.70 -23.09 -8.62
CA LEU A 32 11.25 -24.22 -9.38
C LEU A 32 10.28 -24.75 -10.43
N THR A 33 10.83 -25.08 -11.61
CA THR A 33 10.16 -25.84 -12.67
C THR A 33 10.92 -27.15 -12.91
N PRO A 34 10.31 -28.17 -13.55
CA PRO A 34 11.02 -29.40 -13.88
C PRO A 34 12.34 -29.18 -14.64
N GLU A 35 12.42 -28.15 -15.49
CA GLU A 35 13.61 -27.76 -16.23
C GLU A 35 14.70 -27.21 -15.30
N LYS A 36 14.35 -26.23 -14.45
CA LYS A 36 15.29 -25.66 -13.45
C LYS A 36 15.81 -26.75 -12.52
N THR A 37 14.95 -27.66 -12.08
CA THR A 37 15.34 -28.77 -11.20
C THR A 37 16.34 -29.71 -11.86
N ARG A 38 16.17 -30.04 -13.16
CA ARG A 38 17.16 -30.85 -13.89
C ARG A 38 18.52 -30.15 -13.97
N ASP A 39 18.53 -28.84 -14.18
CA ASP A 39 19.77 -28.07 -14.23
C ASP A 39 20.48 -28.05 -12.85
N ILE A 40 19.73 -27.84 -11.77
CA ILE A 40 20.26 -27.89 -10.38
C ILE A 40 20.86 -29.27 -10.07
N VAL A 41 20.22 -30.36 -10.50
CA VAL A 41 20.75 -31.73 -10.31
C VAL A 41 22.09 -31.90 -11.04
N ASN A 42 22.22 -31.37 -12.25
CA ASN A 42 23.44 -31.48 -13.04
C ASN A 42 24.55 -30.56 -12.51
N ARG A 43 24.28 -29.25 -12.37
CA ARG A 43 25.29 -28.26 -11.96
C ARG A 43 25.62 -28.37 -10.48
N HIS A 44 24.63 -28.29 -9.61
CA HIS A 44 24.90 -28.21 -8.17
C HIS A 44 25.15 -29.58 -7.54
N LEU A 45 24.23 -30.53 -7.70
CA LEU A 45 24.33 -31.81 -6.96
C LEU A 45 25.46 -32.71 -7.49
N LYS A 46 25.62 -32.77 -8.82
CA LYS A 46 26.65 -33.57 -9.47
C LYS A 46 27.98 -32.81 -9.54
N ASP A 47 28.00 -31.62 -10.16
CA ASP A 47 29.24 -30.90 -10.48
C ASP A 47 29.72 -29.93 -9.37
N GLY A 48 28.87 -29.57 -8.42
CA GLY A 48 29.20 -28.70 -7.26
C GLY A 48 29.06 -27.20 -7.52
N GLU A 49 28.52 -26.80 -8.68
CA GLU A 49 28.31 -25.41 -9.07
C GLU A 49 26.91 -24.94 -8.68
N VAL A 50 26.82 -23.89 -7.85
CA VAL A 50 25.54 -23.30 -7.45
C VAL A 50 24.95 -22.53 -8.63
N ALA A 51 23.70 -22.84 -8.99
CA ALA A 51 22.95 -22.08 -9.97
C ALA A 51 22.29 -20.86 -9.30
N GLU A 52 23.09 -19.84 -8.99
CA GLU A 52 22.71 -18.62 -8.26
C GLU A 52 21.50 -17.91 -8.87
N GLU A 53 21.34 -17.95 -10.19
CA GLU A 53 20.19 -17.39 -10.91
C GLU A 53 18.84 -18.05 -10.56
N TYR A 54 18.85 -19.22 -9.91
CA TYR A 54 17.64 -19.91 -9.45
C TYR A 54 17.41 -19.81 -7.94
N THR A 55 18.29 -19.13 -7.21
CA THR A 55 18.12 -18.91 -5.77
C THR A 55 17.20 -17.73 -5.49
N PHE A 56 16.89 -17.46 -4.22
CA PHE A 56 15.99 -16.38 -3.83
C PHE A 56 16.47 -15.02 -4.37
N PHE A 57 15.60 -14.29 -5.06
CA PHE A 57 15.88 -12.92 -5.49
C PHE A 57 15.35 -11.95 -4.44
N ASP A 58 16.25 -11.16 -3.85
CA ASP A 58 15.88 -10.14 -2.87
C ASP A 58 15.58 -8.83 -3.62
N GLU A 59 14.31 -8.43 -3.64
CA GLU A 59 13.84 -7.22 -4.32
C GLU A 59 14.50 -5.95 -3.77
N SER A 60 14.82 -5.91 -2.47
CA SER A 60 15.46 -4.75 -1.84
C SER A 60 16.93 -4.61 -2.23
N LEU A 61 17.64 -5.74 -2.39
CA LEU A 61 19.05 -5.77 -2.78
C LEU A 61 19.24 -5.88 -4.31
N ARG A 62 18.16 -6.11 -5.06
CA ARG A 62 18.13 -6.37 -6.50
C ARG A 62 19.13 -7.42 -6.96
N ARG A 63 19.29 -8.49 -6.18
CA ARG A 63 20.24 -9.59 -6.46
C ARG A 63 19.76 -10.92 -5.90
N HIS A 64 20.34 -11.99 -6.42
CA HIS A 64 20.13 -13.33 -5.86
C HIS A 64 20.93 -13.52 -4.56
N VAL A 65 20.31 -14.17 -3.59
CA VAL A 65 20.88 -14.54 -2.29
C VAL A 65 20.84 -16.07 -2.18
N PRO A 66 21.97 -16.77 -2.37
CA PRO A 66 21.99 -18.23 -2.41
C PRO A 66 21.72 -18.92 -1.08
N VAL A 67 22.23 -18.36 0.02
CA VAL A 67 22.21 -18.99 1.34
C VAL A 67 20.98 -18.54 2.12
N ILE A 68 20.19 -19.51 2.62
CA ILE A 68 18.91 -19.20 3.29
C ILE A 68 19.07 -18.30 4.52
N ASP A 69 20.19 -18.42 5.24
CA ASP A 69 20.44 -17.70 6.49
C ASP A 69 20.80 -16.22 6.27
N ASP A 70 21.18 -15.84 5.03
CA ASP A 70 21.48 -14.46 4.64
C ASP A 70 20.24 -13.70 4.14
N ILE A 71 19.11 -14.40 3.96
CA ILE A 71 17.84 -13.82 3.51
C ILE A 71 17.14 -13.19 4.72
N GLU A 72 16.84 -11.89 4.62
CA GLU A 72 16.28 -11.12 5.76
C GLU A 72 14.94 -11.68 6.25
N PHE A 73 14.11 -12.24 5.35
CA PHE A 73 12.87 -12.93 5.71
C PHE A 73 13.09 -14.01 6.78
N PHE A 74 14.14 -14.82 6.67
CA PHE A 74 14.42 -15.90 7.63
C PHE A 74 15.22 -15.41 8.83
N LYS A 75 16.21 -14.53 8.58
CA LYS A 75 17.13 -14.01 9.59
C LYS A 75 16.46 -13.16 10.67
N ALA A 76 15.42 -12.41 10.30
CA ALA A 76 14.69 -11.53 11.20
C ALA A 76 13.64 -12.23 12.08
N GLN A 77 13.46 -13.55 11.92
CA GLN A 77 12.49 -14.34 12.68
C GLN A 77 13.11 -15.01 13.91
N GLN A 78 12.26 -15.33 14.89
CA GLN A 78 12.62 -16.15 16.03
C GLN A 78 11.68 -17.36 16.12
N LYS A 79 12.08 -18.45 15.46
CA LYS A 79 11.27 -19.66 15.39
C LYS A 79 11.41 -20.49 16.68
N LEU A 80 10.40 -20.44 17.54
CA LEU A 80 10.26 -21.32 18.69
C LEU A 80 9.29 -22.44 18.39
N VAL A 81 8.06 -22.15 17.98
CA VAL A 81 7.04 -23.16 17.69
C VAL A 81 7.24 -23.80 16.30
N LEU A 82 7.72 -23.03 15.33
CA LEU A 82 7.97 -23.47 13.95
C LEU A 82 9.40 -24.01 13.70
N ASP A 83 10.21 -24.23 14.74
CA ASP A 83 11.62 -24.64 14.61
C ASP A 83 11.83 -25.96 13.85
N ASN A 84 10.87 -26.87 13.89
CA ASN A 84 10.86 -28.12 13.16
C ASN A 84 10.26 -28.01 11.75
N CYS A 85 9.37 -27.04 11.53
CA CYS A 85 8.69 -26.86 10.24
C CYS A 85 9.71 -26.55 9.13
N GLY A 86 9.68 -27.37 8.07
CA GLY A 86 10.64 -27.28 6.97
C GLY A 86 12.02 -27.90 7.25
N SER A 87 12.30 -28.30 8.49
CA SER A 87 13.60 -28.84 8.92
C SER A 87 13.60 -30.35 9.20
N ILE A 88 12.43 -30.94 9.44
CA ILE A 88 12.26 -32.39 9.63
C ILE A 88 11.29 -32.96 8.60
N GLU A 89 11.41 -34.27 8.36
CA GLU A 89 10.42 -35.03 7.63
C GLU A 89 9.16 -35.16 8.49
N HIS A 90 8.05 -34.59 8.02
CA HIS A 90 6.82 -34.45 8.81
C HIS A 90 6.10 -35.79 9.03
N SER A 91 6.45 -36.81 8.26
CA SER A 91 5.84 -38.15 8.27
C SER A 91 6.71 -39.21 8.93
N ASP A 92 7.73 -38.83 9.70
CA ASP A 92 8.55 -39.78 10.46
C ASP A 92 8.67 -39.34 11.92
N ILE A 93 7.98 -40.06 12.81
CA ILE A 93 8.09 -39.85 14.26
C ILE A 93 9.54 -39.88 14.78
N LYS A 94 10.44 -40.66 14.15
CA LYS A 94 11.85 -40.71 14.57
C LYS A 94 12.57 -39.40 14.29
N ALA A 95 12.18 -38.67 13.24
CA ALA A 95 12.73 -37.35 12.96
C ALA A 95 12.37 -36.34 14.08
N TYR A 96 11.14 -36.41 14.61
CA TYR A 96 10.72 -35.63 15.78
C TYR A 96 11.48 -36.04 17.06
N ILE A 97 11.57 -37.35 17.34
CA ILE A 97 12.31 -37.88 18.50
C ILE A 97 13.80 -37.50 18.45
N ALA A 98 14.41 -37.53 17.25
CA ALA A 98 15.82 -37.14 17.06
C ALA A 98 16.09 -35.66 17.41
N ARG A 99 15.05 -34.83 17.50
CA ARG A 99 15.10 -33.43 17.92
C ARG A 99 14.48 -33.19 19.31
N ASP A 100 14.65 -34.16 20.21
CA ASP A 100 14.13 -34.16 21.58
C ASP A 100 12.60 -34.30 21.70
N GLY A 101 11.90 -34.70 20.64
CA GLY A 101 10.47 -34.94 20.67
C GLY A 101 10.07 -36.03 21.68
N TYR A 102 8.95 -35.86 22.36
CA TYR A 102 8.44 -36.71 23.45
C TYR A 102 9.29 -36.75 24.72
N LEU A 103 10.44 -36.07 24.76
CA LEU A 103 11.28 -35.98 25.95
C LEU A 103 10.58 -35.23 27.08
N ALA A 104 9.78 -34.20 26.77
CA ALA A 104 9.05 -33.44 27.77
C ALA A 104 7.96 -34.29 28.42
N ALA A 105 7.19 -35.02 27.59
CA ALA A 105 6.20 -35.98 28.07
C ALA A 105 6.83 -37.07 28.94
N GLN A 106 7.95 -37.66 28.49
CA GLN A 106 8.66 -38.68 29.27
C GLN A 106 9.11 -38.14 30.64
N GLN A 107 9.70 -36.94 30.68
CA GLN A 107 10.15 -36.30 31.94
C GLN A 107 8.98 -35.98 32.86
N ALA A 108 7.86 -35.49 32.32
CA ALA A 108 6.68 -35.16 33.10
C ALA A 108 6.05 -36.41 33.72
N LEU A 109 5.79 -37.45 32.93
CA LEU A 109 5.08 -38.65 33.38
C LEU A 109 5.94 -39.57 34.26
N SER A 110 7.27 -39.46 34.20
CA SER A 110 8.18 -40.28 35.03
C SER A 110 8.67 -39.60 36.31
N GLY A 111 8.57 -38.27 36.42
CA GLY A 111 9.24 -37.55 37.49
C GLY A 111 8.64 -36.21 37.93
N LYS A 112 7.56 -35.72 37.32
CA LYS A 112 6.86 -34.50 37.74
C LYS A 112 5.41 -34.81 38.11
N SER A 113 4.90 -34.14 39.13
CA SER A 113 3.46 -34.13 39.41
C SER A 113 2.69 -33.29 38.37
N PRO A 114 1.40 -33.54 38.16
CA PRO A 114 0.54 -32.69 37.31
C PRO A 114 0.62 -31.21 37.70
N LYS A 115 0.71 -30.93 39.01
CA LYS A 115 0.81 -29.57 39.54
C LYS A 115 2.10 -28.86 39.12
N GLU A 116 3.24 -29.56 39.11
CA GLU A 116 4.51 -29.00 38.66
C GLU A 116 4.49 -28.65 37.16
N VAL A 117 3.81 -29.45 36.34
CA VAL A 117 3.61 -29.13 34.92
C VAL A 117 2.78 -27.84 34.77
N ILE A 118 1.68 -27.71 35.52
CA ILE A 118 0.84 -26.49 35.53
C ILE A 118 1.66 -25.27 35.98
N ASP A 119 2.46 -25.42 37.03
CA ASP A 119 3.25 -24.33 37.57
C ASP A 119 4.35 -23.88 36.60
N GLU A 120 4.95 -24.79 35.84
CA GLU A 120 5.90 -24.44 34.76
C GLU A 120 5.21 -23.65 33.63
N VAL A 121 4.02 -24.09 33.20
CA VAL A 121 3.23 -23.36 32.17
C VAL A 121 2.77 -22.00 32.70
N LYS A 122 2.37 -21.90 33.98
CA LYS A 122 2.07 -20.61 34.61
C LYS A 122 3.28 -19.69 34.65
N LYS A 123 4.46 -20.22 35.01
CA LYS A 123 5.72 -19.48 35.07
C LYS A 123 6.14 -18.93 33.71
N SER A 124 5.81 -19.65 32.63
CA SER A 124 6.07 -19.19 31.26
C SER A 124 5.27 -17.95 30.85
N GLY A 125 4.14 -17.69 31.51
CA GLY A 125 3.22 -16.63 31.11
C GLY A 125 2.53 -16.88 29.77
N LEU A 126 2.55 -18.11 29.23
CA LEU A 126 1.87 -18.47 27.98
C LEU A 126 0.39 -18.04 28.02
N ARG A 127 -0.01 -17.31 26.98
CA ARG A 127 -1.38 -16.89 26.71
C ARG A 127 -1.92 -17.66 25.51
N GLY A 128 -3.21 -17.98 25.53
CA GLY A 128 -3.86 -18.70 24.43
C GLY A 128 -3.70 -17.97 23.10
N ARG A 129 -3.24 -18.71 22.08
CA ARG A 129 -2.90 -18.20 20.74
C ARG A 129 -4.06 -18.15 19.75
N GLY A 130 -5.22 -18.69 20.11
CA GLY A 130 -6.46 -18.60 19.31
C GLY A 130 -7.21 -17.25 19.40
N GLY A 131 -6.55 -16.16 19.81
CA GLY A 131 -7.15 -14.81 19.82
C GLY A 131 -7.32 -14.15 21.18
N ALA A 132 -8.10 -14.74 22.09
CA ALA A 132 -8.49 -14.07 23.35
C ALA A 132 -7.32 -13.83 24.35
N GLY A 133 -6.18 -14.52 24.17
CA GLY A 133 -5.01 -14.31 25.03
C GLY A 133 -5.23 -14.66 26.50
N PHE A 134 -6.11 -15.62 26.83
CA PHE A 134 -6.31 -16.03 28.22
C PHE A 134 -5.07 -16.79 28.76
N PRO A 135 -4.61 -16.57 30.01
CA PRO A 135 -3.43 -17.27 30.53
C PRO A 135 -3.62 -18.79 30.61
N THR A 136 -2.86 -19.54 29.80
CA THR A 136 -3.01 -21.00 29.63
C THR A 136 -2.79 -21.76 30.94
N GLY A 137 -1.77 -21.38 31.72
CA GLY A 137 -1.50 -22.01 33.02
C GLY A 137 -2.64 -21.83 34.05
N VAL A 138 -3.38 -20.71 33.98
CA VAL A 138 -4.57 -20.50 34.83
C VAL A 138 -5.73 -21.38 34.35
N LYS A 139 -5.88 -21.54 33.03
CA LYS A 139 -6.89 -22.42 32.42
C LYS A 139 -6.66 -23.88 32.82
N LEU A 140 -5.43 -24.37 32.71
CA LEU A 140 -5.05 -25.72 33.16
C LEU A 140 -5.26 -25.90 34.67
N GLN A 141 -4.90 -24.92 35.48
CA GLN A 141 -5.18 -24.95 36.92
C GLN A 141 -6.68 -25.11 37.20
N SER A 142 -7.52 -24.37 36.49
CA SER A 142 -8.97 -24.41 36.69
C SER A 142 -9.55 -25.78 36.34
N GLY A 143 -9.05 -26.43 35.28
CA GLY A 143 -9.41 -27.81 34.93
C GLY A 143 -8.91 -28.84 35.93
N TYR A 144 -7.69 -28.66 36.46
CA TYR A 144 -7.14 -29.51 37.51
C TYR A 144 -7.96 -29.44 38.80
N ASP A 145 -8.31 -28.22 39.24
CA ASP A 145 -9.04 -27.98 40.48
C ASP A 145 -10.49 -28.49 40.46
N GLN A 146 -11.08 -28.76 39.28
CA GLN A 146 -12.41 -29.35 39.19
C GLN A 146 -12.39 -30.85 39.52
N PRO A 147 -13.17 -31.32 40.51
CA PRO A 147 -13.30 -32.74 40.81
C PRO A 147 -14.21 -33.42 39.79
N ALA A 148 -13.68 -34.39 39.05
CA ALA A 148 -14.45 -35.26 38.16
C ALA A 148 -13.64 -36.53 37.87
N ASP A 149 -14.34 -37.67 37.70
CA ASP A 149 -13.72 -38.94 37.30
C ASP A 149 -13.26 -38.91 35.84
N GLN A 150 -13.99 -38.16 35.00
CA GLN A 150 -13.68 -37.96 33.59
C GLN A 150 -13.46 -36.48 33.31
N LYS A 151 -12.39 -36.16 32.58
CA LYS A 151 -12.09 -34.84 32.03
C LYS A 151 -11.67 -34.97 30.58
N TYR A 152 -11.79 -33.90 29.82
CA TYR A 152 -11.44 -33.88 28.40
C TYR A 152 -10.43 -32.78 28.06
N MET A 153 -9.53 -33.10 27.12
CA MET A 153 -8.62 -32.14 26.50
C MET A 153 -8.98 -31.98 25.02
N VAL A 154 -9.33 -30.77 24.60
CA VAL A 154 -9.73 -30.49 23.23
C VAL A 154 -8.74 -29.55 22.57
N CYS A 155 -8.23 -29.94 21.40
CA CYS A 155 -7.48 -29.06 20.52
C CYS A 155 -8.44 -28.41 19.52
N ASN A 156 -8.48 -27.09 19.52
CA ASN A 156 -9.21 -26.30 18.52
C ASN A 156 -8.31 -26.00 17.32
N ALA A 157 -8.59 -26.67 16.20
CA ALA A 157 -7.92 -26.53 14.90
C ALA A 157 -8.92 -26.12 13.79
N ASP A 158 -9.97 -25.36 14.14
CA ASP A 158 -11.00 -24.92 13.19
C ASP A 158 -10.56 -23.71 12.34
N GLU A 159 -9.37 -23.12 12.62
CA GLU A 159 -8.71 -21.96 11.97
C GLU A 159 -9.51 -21.35 10.81
N GLY A 160 -10.61 -20.68 11.15
CA GLY A 160 -11.63 -20.29 10.18
C GLY A 160 -11.32 -18.97 9.47
N ASP A 161 -10.39 -18.18 10.02
CA ASP A 161 -10.10 -16.82 9.57
C ASP A 161 -9.52 -16.81 8.14
N PRO A 162 -10.15 -16.09 7.19
CA PRO A 162 -9.54 -15.74 5.91
C PRO A 162 -8.12 -15.20 6.07
N GLY A 163 -7.18 -15.81 5.35
CA GLY A 163 -5.76 -15.45 5.40
C GLY A 163 -4.97 -16.05 6.58
N ALA A 164 -5.61 -16.82 7.47
CA ALA A 164 -4.92 -17.58 8.52
C ALA A 164 -4.63 -19.02 8.06
N PHE A 165 -3.40 -19.48 8.28
CA PHE A 165 -2.95 -20.85 7.95
C PHE A 165 -1.78 -21.29 8.85
N MET A 166 -1.68 -20.72 10.05
CA MET A 166 -0.62 -20.93 11.04
C MET A 166 -0.79 -22.29 11.71
N ASP A 167 -2.01 -22.58 12.20
CA ASP A 167 -2.35 -23.86 12.82
C ASP A 167 -2.21 -24.98 11.80
N ARG A 168 -2.70 -24.75 10.57
CA ARG A 168 -2.51 -25.67 9.44
C ARG A 168 -1.04 -26.02 9.25
N SER A 169 -0.16 -25.03 9.27
CA SER A 169 1.26 -25.24 8.99
C SER A 169 1.97 -26.01 10.11
N ILE A 170 1.55 -25.82 11.36
CA ILE A 170 2.03 -26.63 12.48
C ILE A 170 1.55 -28.08 12.33
N ILE A 171 0.27 -28.32 12.04
CA ILE A 171 -0.26 -29.69 11.90
C ILE A 171 0.37 -30.40 10.69
N GLU A 172 0.52 -29.70 9.57
CA GLU A 172 1.11 -30.28 8.37
C GLU A 172 2.63 -30.48 8.47
N GLY A 173 3.33 -29.65 9.25
CA GLY A 173 4.79 -29.66 9.34
C GLY A 173 5.38 -30.36 10.56
N ASP A 174 4.69 -30.33 11.70
CA ASP A 174 5.11 -30.91 12.99
C ASP A 174 3.90 -31.37 13.83
N PRO A 175 3.13 -32.38 13.35
CA PRO A 175 1.94 -32.86 14.05
C PRO A 175 2.24 -33.46 15.43
N HIS A 176 3.43 -34.04 15.63
CA HIS A 176 3.81 -34.66 16.89
C HIS A 176 4.01 -33.65 18.03
N ALA A 177 4.42 -32.41 17.74
CA ALA A 177 4.47 -31.35 18.76
C ALA A 177 3.08 -31.04 19.34
N VAL A 178 2.03 -31.07 18.51
CA VAL A 178 0.64 -30.89 18.95
C VAL A 178 0.19 -32.05 19.82
N ILE A 179 0.47 -33.29 19.39
CA ILE A 179 0.14 -34.52 20.14
C ILE A 179 0.82 -34.51 21.50
N GLU A 180 2.12 -34.22 21.56
CA GLU A 180 2.88 -34.15 22.82
C GLU A 180 2.33 -33.05 23.76
N GLY A 181 1.97 -31.89 23.20
CA GLY A 181 1.32 -30.81 23.95
C GLY A 181 -0.01 -31.23 24.56
N MET A 182 -0.82 -31.98 23.83
CA MET A 182 -2.07 -32.55 24.32
C MET A 182 -1.85 -33.59 25.42
N VAL A 183 -0.87 -34.49 25.27
CA VAL A 183 -0.49 -35.47 26.31
C VAL A 183 -0.11 -34.76 27.61
N LEU A 184 0.75 -33.75 27.53
CA LEU A 184 1.20 -32.97 28.70
C LEU A 184 0.04 -32.22 29.37
N SER A 185 -0.84 -31.62 28.57
CA SER A 185 -2.00 -30.87 29.07
C SER A 185 -3.05 -31.80 29.70
N ALA A 186 -3.27 -32.96 29.09
CA ALA A 186 -4.16 -33.99 29.63
C ALA A 186 -3.63 -34.57 30.94
N TYR A 187 -2.32 -34.85 31.02
CA TYR A 187 -1.66 -35.28 32.26
C TYR A 187 -1.80 -34.22 33.35
N ALA A 188 -1.59 -32.94 33.01
CA ALA A 188 -1.71 -31.83 33.94
C ALA A 188 -3.12 -31.72 34.57
N ILE A 189 -4.18 -31.96 33.81
CA ILE A 189 -5.57 -31.83 34.31
C ILE A 189 -6.16 -33.15 34.81
N GLY A 190 -5.58 -34.29 34.44
CA GLY A 190 -6.12 -35.63 34.69
C GLY A 190 -7.21 -36.05 33.69
N ALA A 191 -7.06 -35.70 32.41
CA ALA A 191 -7.96 -36.13 31.35
C ALA A 191 -7.48 -37.44 30.72
N SER A 192 -8.39 -38.37 30.47
CA SER A 192 -8.09 -39.67 29.83
C SER A 192 -8.45 -39.72 28.34
N GLN A 193 -9.17 -38.72 27.84
CA GLN A 193 -9.61 -38.65 26.44
C GLN A 193 -9.42 -37.24 25.91
N GLY A 194 -8.92 -37.13 24.68
CA GLY A 194 -8.87 -35.87 23.96
C GLY A 194 -9.48 -35.92 22.56
N TYR A 195 -9.78 -34.74 22.04
CA TYR A 195 -10.33 -34.55 20.70
C TYR A 195 -9.57 -33.44 19.98
N VAL A 196 -9.21 -33.67 18.72
CA VAL A 196 -8.75 -32.60 17.83
C VAL A 196 -9.91 -32.26 16.89
N TYR A 197 -10.48 -31.07 17.08
CA TYR A 197 -11.53 -30.57 16.20
C TYR A 197 -10.88 -29.79 15.06
N ILE A 198 -10.93 -30.33 13.85
CA ILE A 198 -10.25 -29.80 12.67
C ILE A 198 -11.23 -29.52 11.55
N ARG A 199 -11.09 -28.38 10.89
CA ARG A 199 -12.00 -27.98 9.81
C ARG A 199 -11.92 -28.90 8.58
N ALA A 200 -13.03 -29.08 7.87
CA ALA A 200 -13.11 -29.96 6.70
C ALA A 200 -12.26 -29.47 5.51
N GLU A 201 -11.97 -28.17 5.45
CA GLU A 201 -11.21 -27.55 4.37
C GLU A 201 -9.71 -27.88 4.41
N TYR A 202 -9.23 -28.59 5.45
CA TYR A 202 -7.83 -29.00 5.61
C TYR A 202 -7.61 -30.52 5.46
N PRO A 203 -7.89 -31.13 4.29
CA PRO A 203 -7.78 -32.58 4.12
C PRO A 203 -6.35 -33.11 4.35
N ILE A 204 -5.33 -32.36 3.91
CA ILE A 204 -3.92 -32.75 4.10
C ILE A 204 -3.54 -32.76 5.58
N ALA A 205 -4.00 -31.77 6.35
CA ALA A 205 -3.74 -31.70 7.79
C ALA A 205 -4.44 -32.85 8.53
N VAL A 206 -5.67 -33.20 8.14
CA VAL A 206 -6.39 -34.38 8.67
C VAL A 206 -5.60 -35.66 8.40
N ASP A 207 -5.17 -35.89 7.16
CA ASP A 207 -4.45 -37.10 6.77
C ASP A 207 -3.12 -37.24 7.55
N ARG A 208 -2.34 -36.16 7.61
CA ARG A 208 -1.04 -36.15 8.31
C ARG A 208 -1.19 -36.32 9.82
N LEU A 209 -2.17 -35.65 10.43
CA LEU A 209 -2.42 -35.79 11.86
C LEU A 209 -2.93 -37.19 12.20
N THR A 210 -3.79 -37.78 11.35
CA THR A 210 -4.26 -39.16 11.52
C THR A 210 -3.08 -40.13 11.53
N ALA A 211 -2.17 -40.00 10.55
CA ALA A 211 -0.97 -40.81 10.50
C ALA A 211 -0.10 -40.65 11.76
N ALA A 212 0.14 -39.41 12.20
CA ALA A 212 0.94 -39.13 13.39
C ALA A 212 0.32 -39.68 14.70
N ILE A 213 -1.02 -39.66 14.82
CA ILE A 213 -1.74 -40.27 15.96
C ILE A 213 -1.55 -41.79 15.96
N GLU A 214 -1.69 -42.45 14.80
CA GLU A 214 -1.46 -43.89 14.69
C GLU A 214 -0.01 -44.28 14.98
N GLU A 215 0.96 -43.48 14.52
CA GLU A 215 2.37 -43.67 14.88
C GLU A 215 2.59 -43.54 16.38
N ALA A 216 2.07 -42.48 17.02
CA ALA A 216 2.17 -42.28 18.46
C ALA A 216 1.54 -43.43 19.26
N ARG A 217 0.39 -43.95 18.84
CA ARG A 217 -0.24 -45.16 19.43
C ARG A 217 0.66 -46.39 19.29
N SER A 218 1.21 -46.62 18.10
CA SER A 218 2.08 -47.79 17.86
C SER A 218 3.38 -47.77 18.68
N TYR A 219 3.84 -46.58 19.06
CA TYR A 219 5.00 -46.36 19.94
C TYR A 219 4.64 -46.35 21.44
N GLY A 220 3.37 -46.52 21.81
CA GLY A 220 2.91 -46.47 23.21
C GLY A 220 2.95 -45.08 23.83
N LEU A 221 2.87 -44.03 22.99
CA LEU A 221 2.83 -42.61 23.39
C LEU A 221 1.39 -42.08 23.49
N LEU A 222 0.41 -42.89 23.09
CA LEU A 222 -1.03 -42.71 23.26
C LEU A 222 -1.67 -44.07 23.61
N GLY A 223 -2.85 -44.05 24.22
CA GLY A 223 -3.57 -45.23 24.70
C GLY A 223 -3.40 -45.43 26.20
N ASN A 224 -3.06 -46.65 26.61
CA ASN A 224 -2.99 -47.03 28.03
C ASN A 224 -1.54 -47.05 28.54
N ASN A 225 -1.37 -46.66 29.80
CA ASN A 225 -0.14 -46.74 30.58
C ASN A 225 1.07 -46.11 29.87
N LEU A 226 0.92 -44.85 29.45
CA LEU A 226 1.94 -44.08 28.74
C LEU A 226 3.27 -44.08 29.51
N PHE A 227 4.35 -44.44 28.81
CA PHE A 227 5.71 -44.61 29.37
C PHE A 227 5.82 -45.56 30.58
N GLY A 228 4.79 -46.37 30.87
CA GLY A 228 4.72 -47.20 32.08
C GLY A 228 4.40 -46.43 33.36
N GLY A 229 3.91 -45.18 33.27
CA GLY A 229 3.67 -44.28 34.41
C GLY A 229 2.28 -44.38 35.05
N GLY A 230 1.40 -45.28 34.57
CA GLY A 230 0.03 -45.45 35.08
C GLY A 230 -0.98 -44.39 34.65
N PHE A 231 -0.63 -43.58 33.64
CA PHE A 231 -1.53 -42.58 33.05
C PHE A 231 -2.02 -43.05 31.67
N ASP A 232 -3.32 -42.93 31.43
CA ASP A 232 -3.98 -43.31 30.19
C ASP A 232 -4.46 -42.04 29.48
N PHE A 233 -4.18 -41.92 28.18
CA PHE A 233 -4.68 -40.83 27.35
C PHE A 233 -4.70 -41.20 25.86
N ASP A 234 -5.85 -41.02 25.21
CA ASP A 234 -6.00 -41.25 23.78
C ASP A 234 -6.67 -40.07 23.05
N LEU A 235 -6.51 -40.02 21.72
CA LEU A 235 -6.94 -38.91 20.87
C LEU A 235 -7.86 -39.35 19.73
N GLU A 236 -8.95 -38.62 19.50
CA GLU A 236 -9.78 -38.75 18.32
C GLU A 236 -9.81 -37.47 17.50
N ILE A 237 -9.88 -37.59 16.17
CA ILE A 237 -10.12 -36.45 15.28
C ILE A 237 -11.63 -36.29 15.06
N ARG A 238 -12.10 -35.05 15.17
CA ARG A 238 -13.45 -34.65 14.77
C ARG A 238 -13.35 -33.64 13.64
N ILE A 239 -13.88 -34.01 12.49
CA ILE A 239 -13.86 -33.15 11.30
C ILE A 239 -15.09 -32.23 11.37
N GLY A 240 -14.85 -30.92 11.29
CA GLY A 240 -15.90 -29.91 11.26
C GLY A 240 -16.74 -29.96 9.99
N ALA A 241 -17.83 -29.19 9.96
CA ALA A 241 -18.78 -29.15 8.85
C ALA A 241 -18.77 -27.81 8.08
N GLY A 242 -17.66 -27.07 8.13
CA GLY A 242 -17.47 -25.81 7.40
C GLY A 242 -18.23 -24.62 7.99
N ALA A 243 -18.25 -24.48 9.32
CA ALA A 243 -18.92 -23.37 10.01
C ALA A 243 -17.92 -22.62 10.89
N PHE A 244 -17.58 -21.38 10.55
CA PHE A 244 -16.58 -20.55 11.25
C PHE A 244 -16.92 -20.35 12.73
N VAL A 245 -18.21 -20.25 13.07
CA VAL A 245 -18.66 -20.09 14.46
C VAL A 245 -18.25 -21.26 15.35
N CYS A 246 -17.96 -22.44 14.80
CA CYS A 246 -17.44 -23.60 15.53
C CYS A 246 -16.01 -23.39 16.04
N GLY A 247 -15.31 -22.31 15.67
CA GLY A 247 -14.10 -21.88 16.33
C GLY A 247 -14.35 -21.32 17.74
N GLU A 248 -15.59 -20.91 18.06
CA GLU A 248 -16.00 -20.50 19.41
C GLU A 248 -16.08 -21.72 20.33
N GLU A 249 -15.52 -21.62 21.53
CA GLU A 249 -15.30 -22.77 22.42
C GLU A 249 -16.56 -23.61 22.72
N THR A 250 -17.72 -23.00 22.95
CA THR A 250 -18.94 -23.74 23.27
C THR A 250 -19.67 -24.26 22.03
N ALA A 251 -19.60 -23.55 20.91
CA ALA A 251 -20.08 -24.02 19.62
C ALA A 251 -19.27 -25.24 19.14
N LEU A 252 -17.95 -25.21 19.33
CA LEU A 252 -17.04 -26.32 19.05
C LEU A 252 -17.47 -27.58 19.81
N LEU A 253 -17.70 -27.46 21.12
CA LEU A 253 -18.15 -28.58 21.95
C LEU A 253 -19.50 -29.13 21.49
N ALA A 254 -20.46 -28.25 21.17
CA ALA A 254 -21.75 -28.66 20.64
C ALA A 254 -21.61 -29.45 19.32
N SER A 255 -20.69 -29.04 18.45
CA SER A 255 -20.37 -29.75 17.20
C SER A 255 -19.79 -31.14 17.47
N ILE A 256 -18.85 -31.27 18.41
CA ILE A 256 -18.31 -32.58 18.85
C ILE A 256 -19.41 -33.50 19.38
N GLU A 257 -20.39 -32.94 20.11
CA GLU A 257 -21.57 -33.64 20.64
C GLU A 257 -22.61 -34.01 19.57
N GLY A 258 -22.37 -33.65 18.30
CA GLY A 258 -23.30 -33.90 17.18
C GLY A 258 -24.51 -32.95 17.16
N GLN A 259 -24.43 -31.83 17.86
CA GLN A 259 -25.42 -30.76 17.83
C GLN A 259 -25.04 -29.68 16.82
N ARG A 260 -25.94 -28.72 16.58
CA ARG A 260 -25.61 -27.51 15.82
C ARG A 260 -24.62 -26.66 16.63
N GLY A 261 -23.63 -26.07 15.96
CA GLY A 261 -22.59 -25.22 16.56
C GLY A 261 -23.11 -23.86 17.02
N GLU A 262 -24.02 -23.85 17.99
CA GLU A 262 -24.56 -22.63 18.60
C GLU A 262 -23.84 -22.33 19.92
N PRO A 263 -23.27 -21.13 20.10
CA PRO A 263 -22.66 -20.73 21.35
C PRO A 263 -23.63 -20.81 22.55
N ARG A 264 -23.12 -21.25 23.69
CA ARG A 264 -23.86 -21.36 24.95
C ARG A 264 -23.53 -20.16 25.85
N GLN A 265 -24.52 -19.70 26.61
CA GLN A 265 -24.31 -18.62 27.58
C GLN A 265 -23.37 -19.10 28.70
N LYS A 266 -22.39 -18.27 29.06
CA LYS A 266 -21.44 -18.51 30.16
C LYS A 266 -21.82 -17.61 31.33
N PRO A 267 -21.80 -18.09 32.59
CA PRO A 267 -21.51 -19.46 33.05
C PRO A 267 -22.64 -20.49 32.76
N PRO A 268 -22.34 -21.81 32.81
CA PRO A 268 -21.06 -22.43 33.22
C PRO A 268 -19.97 -22.33 32.14
N PHE A 269 -18.70 -22.27 32.57
CA PHE A 269 -17.56 -22.30 31.66
C PHE A 269 -17.18 -23.73 31.28
N PRO A 270 -16.52 -23.96 30.12
CA PRO A 270 -16.13 -25.32 29.69
C PRO A 270 -15.28 -26.09 30.70
N PHE A 271 -14.39 -25.40 31.42
CA PHE A 271 -13.57 -26.03 32.46
C PHE A 271 -14.39 -26.52 33.65
N GLN A 272 -15.61 -26.03 33.86
CA GLN A 272 -16.56 -26.51 34.89
C GLN A 272 -17.47 -27.60 34.35
N SER A 273 -18.11 -27.34 33.20
CA SER A 273 -19.02 -28.27 32.54
C SER A 273 -18.98 -27.98 31.04
N GLY A 274 -18.19 -28.79 30.33
CA GLY A 274 -17.97 -28.71 28.88
C GLY A 274 -18.53 -29.93 28.18
N LEU A 275 -17.65 -30.70 27.52
CA LEU A 275 -18.03 -31.84 26.70
C LEU A 275 -18.75 -32.91 27.54
N ASN A 276 -19.95 -33.28 27.12
CA ASN A 276 -20.83 -34.24 27.83
C ASN A 276 -21.06 -33.85 29.30
N GLY A 277 -21.00 -32.56 29.63
CA GLY A 277 -21.15 -32.03 30.98
C GLY A 277 -19.91 -32.18 31.88
N CYS A 278 -18.80 -32.73 31.39
CA CYS A 278 -17.57 -32.93 32.15
C CYS A 278 -16.62 -31.73 32.05
N PRO A 279 -15.73 -31.51 33.04
CA PRO A 279 -14.66 -30.51 32.94
C PRO A 279 -13.82 -30.70 31.68
N THR A 280 -13.74 -29.66 30.85
CA THR A 280 -13.07 -29.71 29.56
C THR A 280 -12.17 -28.50 29.37
N ILE A 281 -10.90 -28.75 29.07
CA ILE A 281 -9.96 -27.70 28.63
C ILE A 281 -9.89 -27.72 27.11
N ILE A 282 -9.97 -26.54 26.51
CA ILE A 282 -9.90 -26.34 25.06
C ILE A 282 -8.73 -25.39 24.80
N ASP A 283 -7.74 -25.79 24.01
CA ASP A 283 -6.64 -24.91 23.62
C ASP A 283 -6.38 -24.99 22.12
N ASN A 284 -5.88 -23.88 21.56
CA ASN A 284 -5.54 -23.78 20.14
C ASN A 284 -4.23 -24.56 19.83
N VAL A 285 -4.06 -24.97 18.57
CA VAL A 285 -2.90 -25.73 18.06
C VAL A 285 -1.57 -25.10 18.45
N GLU A 286 -1.34 -23.83 18.12
CA GLU A 286 -0.10 -23.11 18.45
C GLU A 286 0.14 -23.06 19.97
N THR A 287 -0.93 -22.95 20.77
CA THR A 287 -0.84 -22.96 22.23
C THR A 287 -0.29 -24.31 22.73
N LEU A 288 -0.83 -25.41 22.21
CA LEU A 288 -0.43 -26.76 22.59
C LEU A 288 1.00 -27.09 22.12
N ALA A 289 1.37 -26.69 20.90
CA ALA A 289 2.71 -26.92 20.36
C ALA A 289 3.83 -26.18 21.12
N ASN A 290 3.50 -25.14 21.90
CA ASN A 290 4.46 -24.47 22.78
C ASN A 290 4.73 -25.23 24.10
N ILE A 291 3.77 -26.03 24.59
CA ILE A 291 3.84 -26.67 25.91
C ILE A 291 5.03 -27.64 26.04
N PRO A 292 5.34 -28.53 25.08
CA PRO A 292 6.50 -29.41 25.18
C PRO A 292 7.81 -28.66 25.39
N LYS A 293 7.99 -27.55 24.67
CA LYS A 293 9.19 -26.71 24.73
C LYS A 293 9.31 -26.02 26.09
N ILE A 294 8.20 -25.49 26.61
CA ILE A 294 8.12 -24.87 27.95
C ILE A 294 8.46 -25.89 29.04
N VAL A 295 7.83 -27.08 29.02
CA VAL A 295 8.04 -28.10 30.07
C VAL A 295 9.47 -28.62 30.08
N ARG A 296 10.11 -28.73 28.90
CA ARG A 296 11.47 -29.22 28.74
C ARG A 296 12.55 -28.20 29.08
N ARG A 297 12.40 -26.96 28.62
CA ARG A 297 13.43 -25.90 28.76
C ARG A 297 13.18 -24.96 29.94
N GLY A 298 11.99 -25.01 30.53
CA GLY A 298 11.55 -24.17 31.63
C GLY A 298 10.73 -22.95 31.18
N GLY A 299 9.83 -22.50 32.04
CA GLY A 299 8.98 -21.33 31.82
C GLY A 299 9.76 -20.02 31.77
N GLU A 300 10.83 -19.88 32.54
CA GLU A 300 11.71 -18.69 32.47
C GLU A 300 12.38 -18.56 31.10
N TRP A 301 12.77 -19.68 30.49
CA TRP A 301 13.32 -19.67 29.14
C TRP A 301 12.30 -19.12 28.14
N TYR A 302 11.04 -19.55 28.21
CA TYR A 302 9.99 -19.02 27.34
C TYR A 302 9.67 -17.54 27.64
N ALA A 303 9.64 -17.16 28.93
CA ALA A 303 9.38 -15.80 29.37
C ALA A 303 10.49 -14.80 29.03
N SER A 304 11.67 -15.28 28.64
CA SER A 304 12.78 -14.42 28.17
C SER A 304 12.54 -13.82 26.78
N TYR A 305 11.56 -14.35 26.03
CA TYR A 305 11.16 -13.83 24.73
C TYR A 305 9.94 -12.93 24.84
N GLY A 306 9.80 -12.00 23.89
CA GLY A 306 8.65 -11.11 23.80
C GLY A 306 8.62 -10.04 24.90
N LEU A 307 7.44 -9.46 25.14
CA LEU A 307 7.24 -8.42 26.14
C LEU A 307 7.03 -9.02 27.54
N PRO A 308 7.40 -8.31 28.63
CA PRO A 308 7.18 -8.79 29.99
C PRO A 308 5.71 -9.11 30.34
N ASN A 309 4.76 -8.38 29.74
CA ASN A 309 3.30 -8.58 29.92
C ASN A 309 2.69 -9.56 28.91
N ALA A 310 3.44 -9.96 27.88
CA ALA A 310 3.01 -10.89 26.85
C ALA A 310 4.20 -11.71 26.34
N PRO A 311 4.70 -12.67 27.14
CA PRO A 311 5.91 -13.40 26.82
C PRO A 311 5.74 -14.38 25.65
N GLY A 312 6.88 -14.76 25.09
CA GLY A 312 7.01 -15.72 24.01
C GLY A 312 6.95 -15.10 22.62
N THR A 313 6.79 -15.98 21.64
CA THR A 313 6.62 -15.65 20.23
C THR A 313 5.16 -15.79 19.81
N LYS A 314 4.84 -15.21 18.65
CA LYS A 314 3.57 -15.39 17.95
C LYS A 314 3.85 -15.70 16.49
N VAL A 315 3.12 -16.68 15.96
CA VAL A 315 3.09 -16.95 14.53
C VAL A 315 2.08 -16.01 13.86
N PHE A 316 2.50 -15.36 12.77
CA PHE A 316 1.63 -14.55 11.92
C PHE A 316 1.61 -15.10 10.49
N ALA A 317 0.45 -15.02 9.85
CA ALA A 317 0.28 -15.28 8.43
C ALA A 317 0.18 -13.95 7.68
N LEU A 318 1.20 -13.66 6.86
CA LEU A 318 1.28 -12.48 6.00
C LEU A 318 0.64 -12.77 4.64
N ALA A 319 -0.41 -12.02 4.31
CA ALA A 319 -1.14 -12.11 3.05
C ALA A 319 -1.49 -10.71 2.52
N GLY A 320 -2.05 -10.65 1.32
CA GLY A 320 -2.41 -9.39 0.65
C GLY A 320 -1.23 -8.74 -0.08
N ASP A 321 -1.20 -7.41 -0.09
CA ASP A 321 -0.24 -6.58 -0.83
C ASP A 321 1.12 -6.49 -0.11
N VAL A 322 1.83 -7.62 0.01
CA VAL A 322 3.17 -7.71 0.62
C VAL A 322 4.08 -8.59 -0.25
N VAL A 323 5.35 -8.19 -0.42
CA VAL A 323 6.28 -8.88 -1.32
C VAL A 323 6.51 -10.34 -0.92
N ASN A 324 6.85 -10.57 0.36
CA ASN A 324 7.12 -11.88 0.92
C ASN A 324 5.90 -12.40 1.71
N THR A 325 4.88 -12.89 1.00
CA THR A 325 3.74 -13.58 1.62
C THR A 325 4.17 -14.92 2.22
N GLY A 326 3.55 -15.31 3.34
CA GLY A 326 3.91 -16.53 4.04
C GLY A 326 3.62 -16.53 5.53
N ILE A 327 4.28 -17.43 6.25
CA ILE A 327 4.24 -17.51 7.71
C ILE A 327 5.56 -17.05 8.30
N ILE A 328 5.43 -16.25 9.35
CA ILE A 328 6.53 -15.73 10.13
C ILE A 328 6.32 -16.04 11.61
N GLU A 329 7.40 -16.24 12.34
CA GLU A 329 7.36 -16.31 13.80
C GLU A 329 8.27 -15.24 14.41
N VAL A 330 7.68 -14.36 15.20
CA VAL A 330 8.38 -13.22 15.80
C VAL A 330 8.08 -13.11 17.30
N PRO A 331 8.98 -12.49 18.08
CA PRO A 331 8.68 -12.14 19.46
C PRO A 331 7.46 -11.23 19.54
N ILE A 332 6.57 -11.50 20.48
CA ILE A 332 5.47 -10.57 20.77
C ILE A 332 6.08 -9.24 21.20
N GLY A 333 5.66 -8.15 20.57
CA GLY A 333 6.29 -6.84 20.73
C GLY A 333 7.06 -6.35 19.51
N THR A 334 7.22 -7.18 18.47
CA THR A 334 7.74 -6.72 17.18
C THR A 334 6.80 -5.67 16.57
N SER A 335 7.34 -4.58 16.02
CA SER A 335 6.52 -3.52 15.42
C SER A 335 5.83 -4.00 14.15
N ILE A 336 4.63 -3.49 13.87
CA ILE A 336 3.88 -3.82 12.65
C ILE A 336 4.70 -3.44 11.40
N GLY A 337 5.40 -2.29 11.45
CA GLY A 337 6.24 -1.81 10.37
C GLY A 337 7.45 -2.69 10.09
N ASP A 338 8.08 -3.27 11.11
CA ASP A 338 9.16 -4.24 10.89
C ASP A 338 8.63 -5.56 10.34
N ILE A 339 7.47 -6.03 10.81
CA ILE A 339 6.81 -7.21 10.23
C ILE A 339 6.57 -7.01 8.72
N ILE A 340 6.01 -5.86 8.31
CA ILE A 340 5.65 -5.61 6.91
C ILE A 340 6.88 -5.30 6.04
N TYR A 341 7.75 -4.39 6.47
CA TYR A 341 8.84 -3.90 5.62
C TYR A 341 10.14 -4.68 5.77
N LYS A 342 10.50 -5.10 7.00
CA LYS A 342 11.75 -5.82 7.24
C LYS A 342 11.62 -7.30 6.91
N ILE A 343 10.53 -7.95 7.36
CA ILE A 343 10.30 -9.38 7.11
C ILE A 343 9.52 -9.57 5.81
N GLY A 344 8.39 -8.85 5.66
CA GLY A 344 7.53 -8.92 4.49
C GLY A 344 8.12 -8.31 3.21
N GLY A 345 9.24 -7.58 3.28
CA GLY A 345 9.89 -6.96 2.12
C GLY A 345 9.16 -5.73 1.57
N GLY A 346 8.16 -5.20 2.28
CA GLY A 346 7.40 -4.01 1.88
C GLY A 346 6.23 -4.32 0.95
N ILE A 347 5.75 -3.27 0.27
CA ILE A 347 4.58 -3.33 -0.62
C ILE A 347 5.04 -3.58 -2.06
N PRO A 348 4.40 -4.50 -2.80
CA PRO A 348 4.72 -4.77 -4.20
C PRO A 348 4.65 -3.52 -5.08
N ASP A 349 5.44 -3.52 -6.16
CA ASP A 349 5.50 -2.46 -7.17
C ASP A 349 5.82 -1.05 -6.64
N GLY A 350 6.38 -0.95 -5.41
CA GLY A 350 6.71 0.34 -4.79
C GLY A 350 5.50 1.19 -4.39
N LYS A 351 4.31 0.58 -4.28
CA LYS A 351 3.07 1.29 -3.89
C LYS A 351 3.07 1.66 -2.40
N ASP A 352 2.21 2.62 -2.06
CA ASP A 352 2.06 3.05 -0.67
C ASP A 352 1.28 2.04 0.18
N PHE A 353 1.77 1.80 1.41
CA PHE A 353 1.01 1.08 2.43
C PHE A 353 -0.19 1.90 2.89
N LYS A 354 -1.39 1.30 2.86
CA LYS A 354 -2.62 1.94 3.30
C LYS A 354 -3.05 1.45 4.68
N ALA A 355 -3.21 0.13 4.81
CA ALA A 355 -3.68 -0.50 6.03
C ALA A 355 -3.24 -1.96 6.13
N VAL A 356 -3.30 -2.51 7.34
CA VAL A 356 -3.26 -3.95 7.57
C VAL A 356 -4.48 -4.35 8.41
N GLN A 357 -5.23 -5.33 7.95
CA GLN A 357 -6.30 -5.94 8.73
C GLN A 357 -5.67 -7.01 9.64
N ILE A 358 -5.81 -6.85 10.94
CA ILE A 358 -5.32 -7.82 11.93
C ILE A 358 -6.50 -8.34 12.76
N GLY A 359 -6.52 -9.66 12.96
CA GLY A 359 -7.55 -10.34 13.76
C GLY A 359 -8.66 -10.98 12.92
N GLY A 360 -8.36 -11.31 11.66
CA GLY A 360 -9.34 -11.90 10.74
C GLY A 360 -10.42 -10.92 10.28
N PRO A 361 -11.53 -11.41 9.73
CA PRO A 361 -12.63 -10.59 9.20
C PRO A 361 -13.29 -9.71 10.26
N SER A 362 -13.33 -10.16 11.51
CA SER A 362 -13.88 -9.41 12.65
C SER A 362 -12.83 -8.55 13.37
N GLY A 363 -11.62 -8.47 12.81
CA GLY A 363 -10.55 -7.60 13.29
C GLY A 363 -10.74 -6.12 12.94
N GLY A 364 -9.68 -5.34 13.10
CA GLY A 364 -9.65 -3.91 12.77
C GLY A 364 -8.55 -3.57 11.76
N CYS A 365 -8.77 -2.47 11.03
CA CYS A 365 -7.79 -1.90 10.10
C CYS A 365 -6.79 -0.99 10.81
N ILE A 366 -5.50 -1.33 10.76
CA ILE A 366 -4.42 -0.51 11.31
C ILE A 366 -3.74 0.26 10.19
N THR A 367 -3.63 1.59 10.35
CA THR A 367 -3.15 2.49 9.29
C THR A 367 -1.66 2.81 9.38
N LYS A 368 -1.15 3.52 8.37
CA LYS A 368 0.23 4.03 8.30
C LYS A 368 0.71 4.82 9.53
N LYS A 369 -0.21 5.46 10.27
CA LYS A 369 0.10 6.22 11.50
C LYS A 369 0.59 5.32 12.64
N ASN A 370 0.27 4.03 12.56
CA ASN A 370 0.46 3.05 13.63
C ASN A 370 1.52 1.99 13.28
N LEU A 371 2.35 2.21 12.25
CA LEU A 371 3.40 1.25 11.86
C LEU A 371 4.42 0.98 12.98
N ASN A 372 4.68 1.97 13.85
CA ASN A 372 5.58 1.78 14.99
C ASN A 372 4.91 1.10 16.19
N VAL A 373 3.61 0.81 16.13
CA VAL A 373 2.92 0.11 17.22
C VAL A 373 3.33 -1.36 17.22
N THR A 374 3.51 -1.89 18.43
CA THR A 374 3.90 -3.28 18.67
C THR A 374 2.71 -4.22 18.45
N ALA A 375 2.97 -5.36 17.82
CA ALA A 375 1.97 -6.42 17.63
C ALA A 375 1.79 -7.24 18.92
N ASP A 376 1.16 -6.64 19.92
CA ASP A 376 0.79 -7.28 21.20
C ASP A 376 -0.71 -7.10 21.52
N TYR A 377 -1.22 -7.89 22.48
CA TYR A 377 -2.65 -7.94 22.78
C TYR A 377 -3.20 -6.57 23.19
N GLU A 378 -2.53 -5.86 24.10
CA GLU A 378 -3.02 -4.61 24.67
C GLU A 378 -2.89 -3.43 23.70
N SER A 379 -1.84 -3.41 22.88
CA SER A 379 -1.63 -2.34 21.89
C SER A 379 -2.61 -2.44 20.73
N LEU A 380 -2.91 -3.66 20.25
CA LEU A 380 -3.88 -3.87 19.17
C LEU A 380 -5.32 -3.53 19.60
N ASP A 381 -5.72 -3.93 20.82
CA ASP A 381 -7.06 -3.65 21.36
C ASP A 381 -7.35 -2.15 21.45
N LYS A 382 -6.36 -1.34 21.83
CA LYS A 382 -6.45 0.14 21.86
C LYS A 382 -6.69 0.76 20.48
N LEU A 383 -6.35 0.06 19.40
CA LEU A 383 -6.57 0.50 18.03
C LEU A 383 -7.86 -0.08 17.42
N GLY A 384 -8.70 -0.74 18.23
CA GLY A 384 -9.91 -1.40 17.75
C GLY A 384 -9.63 -2.64 16.89
N ALA A 385 -8.39 -3.15 16.91
CA ALA A 385 -8.00 -4.42 16.30
C ALA A 385 -7.82 -5.47 17.39
N ILE A 386 -7.67 -6.74 16.99
CA ILE A 386 -7.39 -7.83 17.94
C ILE A 386 -6.25 -8.67 17.37
N MET A 387 -5.46 -9.30 18.24
CA MET A 387 -4.41 -10.21 17.77
C MET A 387 -5.01 -11.38 16.96
N GLY A 388 -6.17 -11.86 17.39
CA GLY A 388 -6.88 -12.98 16.74
C GLY A 388 -5.99 -14.21 16.60
N SER A 389 -6.25 -14.99 15.56
CA SER A 389 -5.40 -16.14 15.20
C SER A 389 -3.98 -15.74 14.79
N GLY A 390 -3.77 -14.51 14.30
CA GLY A 390 -2.48 -14.02 13.77
C GLY A 390 -2.45 -13.78 12.25
N GLY A 391 -3.60 -13.81 11.58
CA GLY A 391 -3.71 -13.38 10.18
C GLY A 391 -3.50 -11.86 10.03
N MET A 392 -2.66 -11.47 9.06
CA MET A 392 -2.36 -10.08 8.70
C MET A 392 -2.56 -9.90 7.19
N VAL A 393 -3.65 -9.24 6.81
CA VAL A 393 -3.93 -8.92 5.40
C VAL A 393 -3.49 -7.49 5.12
N VAL A 394 -2.36 -7.35 4.44
CA VAL A 394 -1.76 -6.07 4.05
C VAL A 394 -2.50 -5.51 2.84
N MET A 395 -2.79 -4.21 2.86
CA MET A 395 -3.53 -3.49 1.82
C MET A 395 -2.73 -2.25 1.41
N ASN A 396 -2.58 -2.05 0.11
CA ASN A 396 -1.96 -0.86 -0.47
C ASN A 396 -2.99 0.23 -0.82
N GLU A 397 -2.52 1.32 -1.43
CA GLU A 397 -3.34 2.45 -1.88
C GLU A 397 -4.44 2.11 -2.90
N ASP A 398 -4.37 0.95 -3.55
CA ASP A 398 -5.36 0.47 -4.51
C ASP A 398 -6.57 -0.23 -3.90
N THR A 399 -6.56 -0.45 -2.58
CA THR A 399 -7.68 -1.08 -1.88
C THR A 399 -8.75 -0.05 -1.50
N CYS A 400 -10.03 -0.28 -1.78
CA CYS A 400 -11.12 0.58 -1.27
C CYS A 400 -11.55 0.14 0.13
N MET A 401 -11.47 1.02 1.13
CA MET A 401 -11.80 0.62 2.51
C MET A 401 -13.30 0.40 2.73
N VAL A 402 -14.15 1.04 1.93
CA VAL A 402 -15.61 0.83 1.94
C VAL A 402 -15.95 -0.57 1.38
N ASP A 403 -15.30 -0.96 0.29
CA ASP A 403 -15.48 -2.30 -0.30
C ASP A 403 -14.86 -3.40 0.57
N THR A 404 -13.72 -3.14 1.20
CA THR A 404 -13.12 -4.04 2.20
C THR A 404 -14.08 -4.28 3.37
N ALA A 405 -14.69 -3.22 3.92
CA ALA A 405 -15.69 -3.34 4.97
C ALA A 405 -16.91 -4.16 4.49
N ARG A 406 -17.38 -3.93 3.26
CA ARG A 406 -18.46 -4.71 2.63
C ARG A 406 -18.10 -6.19 2.51
N PHE A 407 -16.89 -6.50 2.05
CA PHE A 407 -16.39 -7.86 1.86
C PHE A 407 -16.32 -8.65 3.17
N PHE A 408 -15.68 -8.09 4.21
CA PHE A 408 -15.60 -8.78 5.50
C PHE A 408 -16.95 -8.94 6.15
N LEU A 409 -17.86 -7.98 5.97
CA LEU A 409 -19.21 -8.08 6.51
C LEU A 409 -20.07 -9.12 5.78
N ASP A 410 -19.86 -9.32 4.48
CA ASP A 410 -20.49 -10.38 3.70
C ASP A 410 -20.12 -11.76 4.28
N PHE A 411 -18.83 -11.97 4.58
CA PHE A 411 -18.34 -13.16 5.27
C PHE A 411 -18.97 -13.32 6.66
N ILE A 412 -18.92 -12.27 7.51
CA ILE A 412 -19.46 -12.34 8.88
C ILE A 412 -20.96 -12.65 8.90
N ARG A 413 -21.73 -12.13 7.93
CA ARG A 413 -23.15 -12.45 7.78
C ARG A 413 -23.36 -13.95 7.54
N ASP A 414 -22.58 -14.54 6.63
CA ASP A 414 -22.73 -15.95 6.26
C ASP A 414 -22.30 -16.90 7.38
N GLU A 415 -21.36 -16.45 8.22
CA GLU A 415 -20.85 -17.22 9.36
C GLU A 415 -21.65 -17.04 10.66
N SER A 416 -22.72 -16.25 10.64
CA SER A 416 -23.58 -16.07 11.81
C SER A 416 -24.34 -17.35 12.15
N CYS A 417 -24.27 -17.82 13.41
CA CYS A 417 -25.11 -18.95 13.85
C CYS A 417 -26.62 -18.63 13.87
N GLY A 418 -26.99 -17.34 13.79
CA GLY A 418 -28.38 -16.88 13.74
C GLY A 418 -29.12 -16.84 15.09
N GLN A 419 -28.46 -17.14 16.21
CA GLN A 419 -29.10 -17.24 17.53
C GLN A 419 -29.53 -15.89 18.11
N CYS A 420 -28.67 -14.86 18.05
CA CYS A 420 -28.99 -13.53 18.57
C CYS A 420 -29.47 -12.59 17.46
N ALA A 421 -30.52 -11.80 17.74
CA ALA A 421 -31.10 -10.88 16.76
C ALA A 421 -30.08 -9.84 16.28
N ALA A 422 -29.21 -9.37 17.18
CA ALA A 422 -28.16 -8.41 16.88
C ALA A 422 -27.21 -8.91 15.78
N CYS A 423 -26.56 -10.07 15.97
CA CYS A 423 -25.63 -10.65 14.99
C CYS A 423 -26.35 -11.17 13.74
N ARG A 424 -27.61 -11.62 13.84
CA ARG A 424 -28.35 -12.12 12.68
C ARG A 424 -28.81 -11.01 11.73
N ILE A 425 -29.26 -9.88 12.28
CA ILE A 425 -29.93 -8.81 11.50
C ILE A 425 -29.01 -7.60 11.30
N GLY A 426 -28.18 -7.25 12.29
CA GLY A 426 -27.32 -6.07 12.23
C GLY A 426 -26.33 -6.10 11.07
N PRO A 427 -25.48 -7.13 10.93
CA PRO A 427 -24.60 -7.31 9.78
C PRO A 427 -25.32 -7.27 8.43
N MET A 428 -26.51 -7.87 8.32
CA MET A 428 -27.32 -7.81 7.09
C MET A 428 -27.68 -6.36 6.73
N ARG A 429 -28.15 -5.56 7.69
CA ARG A 429 -28.51 -4.14 7.46
C ARG A 429 -27.30 -3.27 7.13
N MET A 430 -26.20 -3.45 7.84
CA MET A 430 -24.96 -2.74 7.54
C MET A 430 -24.45 -3.08 6.12
N LEU A 431 -24.56 -4.34 5.70
CA LEU A 431 -24.14 -4.76 4.37
C LEU A 431 -25.03 -4.16 3.27
N GLU A 432 -26.34 -4.06 3.47
CA GLU A 432 -27.25 -3.38 2.53
C GLU A 432 -26.82 -1.91 2.32
N ILE A 433 -26.50 -1.20 3.39
CA ILE A 433 -26.03 0.19 3.32
C ILE A 433 -24.68 0.28 2.59
N LEU A 434 -23.73 -0.60 2.90
CA LEU A 434 -22.42 -0.63 2.22
C LEU A 434 -22.54 -0.95 0.73
N LYS A 435 -23.47 -1.84 0.35
CA LYS A 435 -23.81 -2.10 -1.06
C LYS A 435 -24.36 -0.84 -1.73
N ASP A 436 -25.30 -0.15 -1.09
CA ASP A 436 -25.81 1.12 -1.64
C ASP A 436 -24.70 2.16 -1.80
N ILE A 437 -23.78 2.30 -0.84
CA ILE A 437 -22.64 3.23 -0.96
C ILE A 437 -21.72 2.84 -2.12
N THR A 438 -21.32 1.57 -2.20
CA THR A 438 -20.41 1.07 -3.26
C THR A 438 -21.05 1.05 -4.64
N GLU A 439 -22.38 1.00 -4.73
CA GLU A 439 -23.15 1.03 -5.98
C GLU A 439 -23.69 2.43 -6.32
N GLY A 440 -23.18 3.49 -5.68
CA GLY A 440 -23.55 4.88 -5.99
C GLY A 440 -24.93 5.32 -5.52
N ARG A 441 -25.64 4.50 -4.74
CA ARG A 441 -26.96 4.79 -4.13
C ARG A 441 -26.89 5.27 -2.69
N GLY A 442 -25.69 5.39 -2.12
CA GLY A 442 -25.46 5.90 -0.77
C GLY A 442 -26.02 7.32 -0.55
N LYS A 443 -26.43 7.59 0.68
CA LYS A 443 -27.14 8.80 1.11
C LYS A 443 -26.45 9.46 2.29
N LYS A 444 -26.68 10.77 2.44
CA LYS A 444 -26.28 11.51 3.65
C LYS A 444 -26.94 10.88 4.88
N GLY A 445 -26.15 10.59 5.92
CA GLY A 445 -26.62 9.92 7.14
C GLY A 445 -26.30 8.42 7.20
N ASP A 446 -25.96 7.79 6.07
CA ASP A 446 -25.73 6.35 6.02
C ASP A 446 -24.55 5.90 6.89
N VAL A 447 -23.51 6.72 7.00
CA VAL A 447 -22.32 6.37 7.80
C VAL A 447 -22.59 6.51 9.29
N GLU A 448 -23.36 7.53 9.67
CA GLU A 448 -23.80 7.69 11.05
C GLU A 448 -24.71 6.51 11.47
N LEU A 449 -25.58 6.06 10.57
CA LEU A 449 -26.42 4.87 10.77
C LEU A 449 -25.59 3.58 10.85
N LEU A 450 -24.57 3.42 10.00
CA LEU A 450 -23.63 2.29 10.09
C LEU A 450 -22.96 2.23 11.46
N ALA A 451 -22.48 3.36 11.97
CA ALA A 451 -21.84 3.44 13.27
C ALA A 451 -22.81 3.09 14.42
N GLU A 452 -24.04 3.60 14.37
CA GLU A 452 -25.08 3.30 15.36
C GLU A 452 -25.43 1.81 15.41
N ILE A 453 -25.65 1.19 14.24
CA ILE A 453 -25.93 -0.25 14.16
C ILE A 453 -24.72 -1.05 14.65
N GLY A 454 -23.51 -0.68 14.23
CA GLY A 454 -22.28 -1.37 14.59
C GLY A 454 -22.07 -1.42 16.11
N GLU A 455 -22.22 -0.28 16.79
CA GLU A 455 -22.06 -0.22 18.25
C GLU A 455 -23.15 -1.00 18.98
N THR A 456 -24.40 -0.97 18.47
CA THR A 456 -25.49 -1.77 19.01
C THR A 456 -25.21 -3.26 18.91
N VAL A 457 -24.71 -3.73 17.76
CA VAL A 457 -24.35 -5.14 17.54
C VAL A 457 -23.25 -5.58 18.49
N LYS A 458 -22.23 -4.73 18.67
CA LYS A 458 -21.10 -4.98 19.57
C LYS A 458 -21.55 -5.17 21.02
N GLN A 459 -22.45 -4.32 21.52
CA GLN A 459 -22.90 -4.33 22.91
C GLN A 459 -23.94 -5.42 23.23
N THR A 460 -24.69 -5.90 22.24
CA THR A 460 -25.87 -6.77 22.46
C THR A 460 -25.70 -8.20 21.93
N SER A 461 -24.53 -8.54 21.40
CA SER A 461 -24.22 -9.88 20.91
C SER A 461 -23.74 -10.84 22.01
N LEU A 462 -24.14 -12.11 21.90
CA LEU A 462 -23.87 -13.15 22.90
C LEU A 462 -22.41 -13.63 22.89
N CYS A 463 -21.81 -13.78 21.71
CA CYS A 463 -20.48 -14.38 21.53
C CYS A 463 -19.50 -13.40 20.86
N GLY A 464 -18.22 -13.80 20.83
CA GLY A 464 -17.13 -12.99 20.29
C GLY A 464 -17.32 -12.59 18.83
N LEU A 465 -17.87 -13.47 17.97
CA LEU A 465 -18.15 -13.15 16.56
C LEU A 465 -19.09 -11.94 16.45
N GLY A 466 -20.24 -11.96 17.12
CA GLY A 466 -21.18 -10.84 17.08
C GLY A 466 -20.63 -9.58 17.74
N GLN A 467 -19.85 -9.72 18.83
CA GLN A 467 -19.23 -8.57 19.52
C GLN A 467 -18.17 -7.88 18.67
N SER A 468 -17.50 -8.62 17.78
CA SER A 468 -16.44 -8.11 16.90
C SER A 468 -16.90 -7.88 15.45
N ALA A 469 -18.11 -8.30 15.10
CA ALA A 469 -18.66 -8.23 13.74
C ALA A 469 -18.61 -6.84 13.11
N ALA A 470 -18.75 -5.79 13.92
CA ALA A 470 -18.76 -4.41 13.46
C ALA A 470 -17.37 -3.76 13.41
N ASN A 471 -16.33 -4.38 13.96
CA ASN A 471 -14.99 -3.80 14.02
C ASN A 471 -14.41 -3.37 12.65
N PRO A 472 -14.52 -4.15 11.54
CA PRO A 472 -13.98 -3.68 10.25
C PRO A 472 -14.73 -2.44 9.74
N ILE A 473 -16.02 -2.29 10.06
CA ILE A 473 -16.82 -1.13 9.69
C ILE A 473 -16.44 0.08 10.56
N LEU A 474 -16.46 -0.08 11.88
CA LEU A 474 -16.15 1.01 12.80
C LEU A 474 -14.72 1.52 12.62
N SER A 475 -13.74 0.61 12.45
CA SER A 475 -12.35 1.00 12.22
C SER A 475 -12.14 1.69 10.88
N THR A 476 -12.83 1.26 9.81
CA THR A 476 -12.73 1.94 8.51
C THR A 476 -13.43 3.29 8.49
N ILE A 477 -14.57 3.45 9.20
CA ILE A 477 -15.22 4.75 9.37
C ILE A 477 -14.31 5.71 10.14
N GLU A 478 -13.69 5.27 11.23
CA GLU A 478 -12.80 6.10 12.05
C GLU A 478 -11.56 6.56 11.26
N ASN A 479 -10.98 5.66 10.46
CA ASN A 479 -9.69 5.90 9.81
C ASN A 479 -9.79 6.42 8.37
N PHE A 480 -10.90 6.18 7.69
CA PHE A 480 -11.08 6.42 6.25
C PHE A 480 -12.47 7.00 5.92
N ARG A 481 -13.05 7.81 6.83
CA ARG A 481 -14.36 8.48 6.64
C ARG A 481 -14.45 9.18 5.28
N GLU A 482 -13.35 9.79 4.84
CA GLU A 482 -13.27 10.51 3.58
C GLU A 482 -13.57 9.63 2.37
N GLU A 483 -13.24 8.33 2.40
CA GLU A 483 -13.57 7.43 1.29
C GLU A 483 -15.07 7.17 1.22
N TYR A 484 -15.75 7.04 2.36
CA TYR A 484 -17.20 6.94 2.38
C TYR A 484 -17.86 8.20 1.81
N ASP A 485 -17.35 9.39 2.17
CA ASP A 485 -17.87 10.66 1.66
C ASP A 485 -17.64 10.83 0.15
N GLU A 486 -16.49 10.39 -0.36
CA GLU A 486 -16.21 10.34 -1.81
C GLU A 486 -17.24 9.47 -2.56
N HIS A 487 -17.60 8.32 -2.01
CA HIS A 487 -18.58 7.43 -2.62
C HIS A 487 -19.99 8.04 -2.57
N ILE A 488 -20.38 8.62 -1.43
CA ILE A 488 -21.72 9.16 -1.22
C ILE A 488 -21.95 10.44 -2.04
N PHE A 489 -21.03 11.41 -1.92
CA PHE A 489 -21.23 12.77 -2.45
C PHE A 489 -20.59 12.99 -3.82
N LYS A 490 -19.41 12.39 -4.07
CA LYS A 490 -18.64 12.63 -5.30
C LYS A 490 -18.82 11.54 -6.35
N LYS A 491 -19.48 10.42 -5.99
CA LYS A 491 -19.57 9.21 -6.82
C LYS A 491 -18.20 8.79 -7.34
N TYR A 492 -17.20 8.86 -6.46
CA TYR A 492 -15.81 8.64 -6.79
C TYR A 492 -15.23 7.57 -5.88
N CYS A 493 -14.45 6.66 -6.45
CA CYS A 493 -13.70 5.67 -5.69
C CYS A 493 -12.23 5.78 -6.04
N ARG A 494 -11.42 6.39 -5.17
CA ARG A 494 -9.97 6.56 -5.38
C ARG A 494 -9.21 5.25 -5.69
N ALA A 495 -9.71 4.13 -5.17
CA ALA A 495 -9.16 2.81 -5.43
C ALA A 495 -9.45 2.31 -6.85
N GLY A 496 -10.56 2.73 -7.45
CA GLY A 496 -10.98 2.33 -8.80
C GLY A 496 -11.62 0.93 -8.88
N VAL A 497 -12.12 0.41 -7.75
CA VAL A 497 -12.69 -0.96 -7.66
C VAL A 497 -14.22 -0.99 -7.64
N CYS A 498 -14.88 0.02 -7.08
CA CYS A 498 -16.33 0.14 -7.00
C CYS A 498 -16.90 0.59 -8.35
N SER A 499 -17.05 -0.37 -9.26
CA SER A 499 -17.29 -0.14 -10.68
C SER A 499 -18.50 0.77 -10.94
N GLU A 500 -19.62 0.56 -10.25
CA GLU A 500 -20.89 1.28 -10.49
C GLU A 500 -20.83 2.80 -10.23
N LEU A 501 -19.74 3.31 -9.67
CA LEU A 501 -19.55 4.75 -9.44
C LEU A 501 -19.04 5.51 -10.67
N PHE A 502 -18.42 4.82 -11.63
CA PHE A 502 -17.74 5.44 -12.75
C PHE A 502 -17.81 4.58 -14.01
N ILE A 503 -17.55 5.19 -15.17
CA ILE A 503 -17.55 4.48 -16.45
C ILE A 503 -16.35 3.51 -16.52
N SER A 504 -15.13 4.03 -16.30
CA SER A 504 -13.90 3.23 -16.31
C SER A 504 -12.91 3.65 -15.21
N PRO A 505 -12.03 2.74 -14.72
CA PRO A 505 -11.04 3.10 -13.70
C PRO A 505 -10.06 4.20 -14.13
N CYS A 506 -9.69 4.23 -15.41
CA CYS A 506 -8.76 5.21 -15.97
C CYS A 506 -9.36 6.62 -16.08
N GLU A 507 -10.67 6.75 -16.33
CA GLU A 507 -11.39 8.02 -16.24
C GLU A 507 -11.55 8.46 -14.78
N ASN A 508 -12.04 7.56 -13.91
CA ASN A 508 -12.26 7.83 -12.50
C ASN A 508 -11.00 8.42 -11.84
N THR A 509 -9.84 7.79 -12.03
CA THR A 509 -8.59 8.26 -11.43
C THR A 509 -8.00 9.50 -12.10
N CYS A 510 -8.51 9.93 -13.26
CA CYS A 510 -8.04 11.14 -13.93
C CYS A 510 -8.67 12.35 -13.22
N PRO A 511 -7.87 13.25 -12.60
CA PRO A 511 -8.45 14.39 -11.87
C PRO A 511 -9.32 15.31 -12.74
N ALA A 512 -9.00 15.41 -14.04
CA ALA A 512 -9.78 16.18 -14.99
C ALA A 512 -11.03 15.43 -15.53
N ASN A 513 -11.18 14.14 -15.20
CA ASN A 513 -12.23 13.24 -15.68
C ASN A 513 -12.23 13.07 -17.21
N VAL A 514 -11.05 12.91 -17.82
CA VAL A 514 -10.91 12.68 -19.27
C VAL A 514 -11.45 11.30 -19.63
N ASN A 515 -12.34 11.21 -20.64
CA ASN A 515 -12.88 9.95 -21.16
C ASN A 515 -11.80 9.14 -21.91
N VAL A 516 -11.01 8.38 -21.16
CA VAL A 516 -9.91 7.57 -21.70
C VAL A 516 -10.39 6.51 -22.69
N PRO A 517 -11.32 5.60 -22.35
CA PRO A 517 -11.73 4.55 -23.28
C PRO A 517 -12.30 5.10 -24.59
N GLY A 518 -12.99 6.24 -24.53
CA GLY A 518 -13.55 6.90 -25.71
C GLY A 518 -12.49 7.32 -26.71
N TYR A 519 -11.46 8.08 -26.28
CA TYR A 519 -10.43 8.52 -27.24
C TYR A 519 -9.52 7.37 -27.67
N LEU A 520 -9.36 6.33 -26.85
CA LEU A 520 -8.67 5.11 -27.29
C LEU A 520 -9.45 4.39 -28.39
N SER A 521 -10.77 4.28 -28.28
CA SER A 521 -11.64 3.73 -29.34
C SER A 521 -11.52 4.54 -30.63
N LEU A 522 -11.52 5.87 -30.52
CA LEU A 522 -11.36 6.77 -31.66
C LEU A 522 -9.97 6.61 -32.31
N ILE A 523 -8.90 6.46 -31.53
CA ILE A 523 -7.56 6.16 -32.08
C ILE A 523 -7.53 4.78 -32.77
N ALA A 524 -8.14 3.76 -32.17
CA ALA A 524 -8.20 2.42 -32.74
C ALA A 524 -8.92 2.39 -34.10
N ASP A 525 -10.00 3.18 -34.25
CA ASP A 525 -10.74 3.34 -35.51
C ASP A 525 -10.02 4.24 -36.53
N GLY A 526 -9.00 4.99 -36.12
CA GLY A 526 -8.28 5.94 -36.97
C GLY A 526 -8.85 7.37 -36.99
N GLN A 527 -9.79 7.68 -36.11
CA GLN A 527 -10.43 8.98 -35.92
C GLN A 527 -9.63 9.87 -34.96
N PHE A 528 -8.39 10.18 -35.33
CA PHE A 528 -7.44 10.85 -34.43
C PHE A 528 -7.79 12.29 -34.09
N GLN A 529 -8.47 12.99 -35.00
CA GLN A 529 -8.90 14.36 -34.77
C GLN A 529 -9.99 14.38 -33.71
N GLU A 530 -10.99 13.52 -33.87
CA GLU A 530 -12.11 13.35 -32.94
C GLU A 530 -11.61 12.88 -31.56
N ALA A 531 -10.57 12.02 -31.52
CA ALA A 531 -9.90 11.64 -30.29
C ALA A 531 -9.31 12.85 -29.55
N TYR A 532 -8.61 13.74 -30.27
CA TYR A 532 -8.07 14.98 -29.71
C TYR A 532 -9.18 15.91 -29.20
N GLU A 533 -10.25 16.07 -29.98
CA GLU A 533 -11.40 16.90 -29.62
C GLU A 533 -12.10 16.40 -28.36
N LEU A 534 -12.24 15.07 -28.21
CA LEU A 534 -12.78 14.44 -27.00
C LEU A 534 -11.92 14.73 -25.77
N ILE A 535 -10.59 14.69 -25.90
CA ILE A 535 -9.69 15.06 -24.79
C ILE A 535 -9.87 16.55 -24.42
N MET A 536 -9.99 17.43 -25.41
CA MET A 536 -10.18 18.89 -25.24
C MET A 536 -11.49 19.27 -24.55
N GLN A 537 -12.46 18.35 -24.45
CA GLN A 537 -13.68 18.58 -23.68
C GLN A 537 -13.43 18.72 -22.18
N GLU A 538 -12.38 18.06 -21.68
CA GLU A 538 -12.07 17.98 -20.25
C GLU A 538 -10.69 18.57 -19.92
N ASN A 539 -9.77 18.61 -20.89
CA ASN A 539 -8.41 19.11 -20.72
C ASN A 539 -7.99 20.02 -21.90
N PRO A 540 -7.82 21.35 -21.71
CA PRO A 540 -7.39 22.26 -22.77
C PRO A 540 -5.88 22.21 -23.10
N LEU A 541 -5.11 21.38 -22.40
CA LEU A 541 -3.67 21.22 -22.58
C LEU A 541 -3.29 19.74 -22.86
N PRO A 542 -3.89 19.08 -23.88
CA PRO A 542 -3.63 17.67 -24.19
C PRO A 542 -2.18 17.38 -24.61
N ALA A 543 -1.52 18.25 -25.38
CA ALA A 543 -0.16 18.06 -25.86
C ALA A 543 0.87 18.19 -24.72
N VAL A 544 0.66 19.14 -23.80
CA VAL A 544 1.42 19.23 -22.54
C VAL A 544 1.20 17.97 -21.71
N CYS A 545 -0.06 17.58 -21.44
CA CYS A 545 -0.33 16.38 -20.65
C CYS A 545 0.19 15.09 -21.30
N GLY A 546 0.20 15.01 -22.62
CA GLY A 546 0.79 13.88 -23.35
C GLY A 546 2.31 13.72 -23.13
N ARG A 547 2.99 14.75 -22.63
CA ARG A 547 4.44 14.75 -22.37
C ARG A 547 4.78 14.60 -20.90
N ILE A 548 4.08 15.34 -20.04
CA ILE A 548 4.49 15.52 -18.63
C ILE A 548 3.47 15.02 -17.61
N CYS A 549 2.32 14.48 -18.04
CA CYS A 549 1.35 13.93 -17.09
C CYS A 549 1.92 12.70 -16.40
N THR A 550 1.57 12.59 -15.12
CA THR A 550 1.85 11.48 -14.19
C THR A 550 1.03 10.23 -14.44
N ARG A 551 0.15 10.25 -15.43
CA ARG A 551 -0.63 9.10 -15.93
C ARG A 551 -1.28 8.28 -14.81
N PRO A 552 -2.06 8.89 -13.89
CA PRO A 552 -2.80 8.12 -12.89
C PRO A 552 -3.74 7.09 -13.53
N CYS A 553 -4.23 7.40 -14.74
CA CYS A 553 -5.02 6.50 -15.58
C CYS A 553 -4.33 5.18 -15.92
N GLU A 554 -2.99 5.15 -16.02
CA GLU A 554 -2.22 3.94 -16.28
C GLU A 554 -1.97 3.12 -15.00
N MET A 555 -1.89 3.78 -13.84
CA MET A 555 -1.71 3.11 -12.55
C MET A 555 -2.90 2.19 -12.21
N LYS A 556 -4.12 2.61 -12.57
CA LYS A 556 -5.37 1.86 -12.36
C LYS A 556 -5.87 1.09 -13.58
N CYS A 557 -5.06 0.98 -14.63
CA CYS A 557 -5.46 0.28 -15.84
C CYS A 557 -5.61 -1.22 -15.58
N ARG A 558 -6.82 -1.78 -15.80
CA ARG A 558 -7.08 -3.22 -15.60
C ARG A 558 -6.21 -4.12 -16.48
N ARG A 559 -5.67 -3.61 -17.59
CA ARG A 559 -4.76 -4.36 -18.46
C ARG A 559 -3.50 -4.87 -17.72
N ARG A 560 -3.08 -4.20 -16.65
CA ARG A 560 -1.98 -4.64 -15.77
C ARG A 560 -2.21 -6.00 -15.10
N SER A 561 -3.45 -6.48 -15.01
CA SER A 561 -3.72 -7.83 -14.50
C SER A 561 -3.47 -8.93 -15.55
N VAL A 562 -3.18 -8.55 -16.79
CA VAL A 562 -2.91 -9.44 -17.92
C VAL A 562 -1.45 -9.30 -18.36
N ASP A 563 -1.02 -8.06 -18.63
CA ASP A 563 0.36 -7.71 -19.01
C ASP A 563 0.71 -6.29 -18.50
N GLU A 564 0.93 -5.31 -19.38
CA GLU A 564 1.30 -3.94 -19.02
C GLU A 564 0.11 -2.99 -19.21
N ALA A 565 0.11 -1.84 -18.53
CA ALA A 565 -0.92 -0.83 -18.78
C ALA A 565 -0.97 -0.44 -20.26
N VAL A 566 -2.12 0.08 -20.72
CA VAL A 566 -2.15 0.80 -22.00
C VAL A 566 -1.33 2.10 -21.85
N ALA A 567 -0.53 2.47 -22.86
CA ALA A 567 0.27 3.70 -22.88
C ALA A 567 -0.59 4.96 -23.11
N ILE A 568 -1.53 5.20 -22.20
CA ILE A 568 -2.60 6.20 -22.26
C ILE A 568 -2.04 7.62 -22.46
N ARG A 569 -0.98 8.01 -21.74
CA ARG A 569 -0.33 9.31 -21.87
C ARG A 569 0.24 9.51 -23.27
N ASP A 570 0.90 8.49 -23.80
CA ASP A 570 1.57 8.57 -25.08
C ASP A 570 0.60 8.52 -26.26
N LEU A 571 -0.53 7.82 -26.12
CA LEU A 571 -1.66 7.88 -27.06
C LEU A 571 -2.34 9.26 -27.06
N LYS A 572 -2.46 9.89 -25.89
CA LYS A 572 -2.92 11.29 -25.77
C LYS A 572 -1.96 12.24 -26.49
N ARG A 573 -0.64 12.05 -26.33
CA ARG A 573 0.36 12.79 -27.11
C ARG A 573 0.17 12.57 -28.60
N PHE A 574 0.04 11.32 -29.04
CA PHE A 574 -0.14 10.99 -30.45
C PHE A 574 -1.36 11.72 -31.06
N ALA A 575 -2.51 11.71 -30.37
CA ALA A 575 -3.70 12.43 -30.83
C ALA A 575 -3.45 13.94 -30.96
N ALA A 576 -2.78 14.55 -29.97
CA ALA A 576 -2.45 15.97 -29.97
C ALA A 576 -1.45 16.34 -31.07
N ASP A 577 -0.35 15.60 -31.20
CA ASP A 577 0.68 15.82 -32.22
C ASP A 577 0.09 15.62 -33.64
N TYR A 578 -0.85 14.67 -33.81
CA TYR A 578 -1.58 14.50 -35.07
C TYR A 578 -2.45 15.71 -35.38
N ALA A 579 -3.25 16.19 -34.42
CA ALA A 579 -4.12 17.35 -34.61
C ALA A 579 -3.32 18.61 -34.97
N PHE A 580 -2.16 18.81 -34.33
CA PHE A 580 -1.26 19.94 -34.63
C PHE A 580 -0.72 19.90 -36.05
N LYS A 581 -0.33 18.71 -36.55
CA LYS A 581 0.19 18.55 -37.92
C LYS A 581 -0.90 18.71 -38.99
N ASN A 582 -2.16 18.46 -38.66
CA ASN A 582 -3.27 18.42 -39.61
C ASN A 582 -4.24 19.60 -39.49
N GLU A 583 -3.84 20.67 -38.77
CA GLU A 583 -4.57 21.92 -38.47
C GLU A 583 -6.02 21.99 -39.01
N LYS A 584 -6.98 21.43 -38.26
CA LYS A 584 -8.38 21.85 -38.36
C LYS A 584 -8.66 22.86 -37.26
N PRO A 585 -9.26 24.03 -37.56
CA PRO A 585 -9.52 25.05 -36.55
C PRO A 585 -10.65 24.60 -35.59
N TYR A 586 -10.29 23.83 -34.56
CA TYR A 586 -11.19 23.45 -33.47
C TYR A 586 -11.65 24.68 -32.66
N ALA A 587 -10.78 25.68 -32.53
CA ALA A 587 -11.05 26.90 -31.76
C ALA A 587 -12.18 27.80 -32.32
N MET A 588 -12.67 27.57 -33.55
CA MET A 588 -13.57 28.51 -34.22
C MET A 588 -15.09 28.26 -34.05
N ARG A 589 -15.52 27.29 -33.23
CA ARG A 589 -16.95 26.91 -33.17
C ARG A 589 -17.76 27.32 -31.93
N MET A 590 -17.23 28.08 -30.98
CA MET A 590 -17.88 28.21 -29.67
C MET A 590 -17.84 29.61 -29.04
N ALA A 591 -18.26 30.64 -29.78
CA ALA A 591 -18.50 31.96 -29.20
C ALA A 591 -19.93 32.03 -28.61
N PHE A 592 -20.04 31.98 -27.28
CA PHE A 592 -21.29 32.25 -26.58
C PHE A 592 -21.56 33.75 -26.51
N PRO A 593 -22.83 34.19 -26.46
CA PRO A 593 -23.16 35.58 -26.21
C PRO A 593 -22.51 36.04 -24.90
N LYS A 594 -21.92 37.24 -24.92
CA LYS A 594 -21.35 37.84 -23.71
C LYS A 594 -22.42 37.96 -22.63
N ASN A 595 -22.14 37.48 -21.43
CA ASN A 595 -23.04 37.55 -20.28
C ASN A 595 -22.93 38.88 -19.50
N GLY A 596 -21.98 39.75 -19.90
CA GLY A 596 -21.77 41.08 -19.31
C GLY A 596 -21.03 41.09 -17.98
N LYS A 597 -20.47 39.95 -17.57
CA LYS A 597 -19.70 39.78 -16.33
C LYS A 597 -18.22 39.62 -16.62
N ARG A 598 -17.38 40.15 -15.73
CA ARG A 598 -15.92 40.18 -15.87
C ARG A 598 -15.25 39.36 -14.78
N VAL A 599 -14.29 38.52 -15.15
CA VAL A 599 -13.51 37.71 -14.21
C VAL A 599 -12.02 37.98 -14.42
N ALA A 600 -11.29 38.20 -13.34
CA ALA A 600 -9.83 38.26 -13.38
C ALA A 600 -9.23 36.91 -12.95
N VAL A 601 -8.24 36.44 -13.68
CA VAL A 601 -7.41 35.29 -13.30
C VAL A 601 -5.99 35.77 -13.05
N ILE A 602 -5.44 35.50 -11.86
CA ILE A 602 -4.07 35.90 -11.50
C ILE A 602 -3.16 34.69 -11.65
N GLY A 603 -2.24 34.75 -12.62
CA GLY A 603 -1.31 33.68 -12.99
C GLY A 603 -1.75 32.90 -14.23
N ALA A 604 -0.90 32.84 -15.26
CA ALA A 604 -1.14 32.13 -16.51
C ALA A 604 -0.49 30.72 -16.52
N GLY A 605 -0.53 30.02 -15.39
CA GLY A 605 -0.18 28.59 -15.31
C GLY A 605 -1.33 27.67 -15.76
N ALA A 606 -1.13 26.35 -15.69
CA ALA A 606 -2.11 25.35 -16.13
C ALA A 606 -3.52 25.57 -15.54
N SER A 607 -3.60 25.85 -14.23
CA SER A 607 -4.86 26.09 -13.52
C SER A 607 -5.57 27.36 -14.00
N GLY A 608 -4.83 28.48 -14.09
CA GLY A 608 -5.38 29.77 -14.51
C GLY A 608 -5.84 29.76 -15.97
N LEU A 609 -5.01 29.22 -16.87
CA LEU A 609 -5.32 29.06 -18.29
C LEU A 609 -6.57 28.18 -18.50
N THR A 610 -6.71 27.09 -17.74
CA THR A 610 -7.87 26.20 -17.82
C THR A 610 -9.14 26.90 -17.34
N CYS A 611 -9.10 27.59 -16.20
CA CYS A 611 -10.23 28.36 -15.69
C CYS A 611 -10.68 29.41 -16.71
N ALA A 612 -9.74 30.18 -17.25
CA ALA A 612 -10.02 31.20 -18.24
C ALA A 612 -10.65 30.62 -19.50
N TYR A 613 -10.09 29.51 -20.02
CA TYR A 613 -10.60 28.81 -21.20
C TYR A 613 -12.07 28.42 -21.08
N TYR A 614 -12.49 27.84 -19.95
CA TYR A 614 -13.90 27.45 -19.77
C TYR A 614 -14.83 28.64 -19.54
N LEU A 615 -14.39 29.66 -18.78
CA LEU A 615 -15.21 30.86 -18.52
C LEU A 615 -15.50 31.66 -19.79
N VAL A 616 -14.53 31.85 -20.70
CA VAL A 616 -14.82 32.55 -21.97
C VAL A 616 -15.81 31.78 -22.85
N ARG A 617 -15.77 30.45 -22.80
CA ARG A 617 -16.65 29.56 -23.59
C ARG A 617 -18.11 29.56 -23.11
N ILE A 618 -18.40 30.13 -21.94
CA ILE A 618 -19.77 30.33 -21.41
C ILE A 618 -20.14 31.83 -21.35
N GLY A 619 -19.33 32.72 -21.96
CA GLY A 619 -19.71 34.11 -22.23
C GLY A 619 -19.10 35.17 -21.31
N TYR A 620 -18.20 34.81 -20.41
CA TYR A 620 -17.51 35.81 -19.56
C TYR A 620 -16.46 36.61 -20.34
N ASP A 621 -16.20 37.83 -19.87
CA ASP A 621 -15.00 38.59 -20.21
C ASP A 621 -13.89 38.23 -19.21
N VAL A 622 -12.80 37.61 -19.68
CA VAL A 622 -11.76 37.09 -18.80
C VAL A 622 -10.41 37.70 -19.13
N ASP A 623 -9.81 38.35 -18.13
CA ASP A 623 -8.46 38.87 -18.18
C ASP A 623 -7.53 38.03 -17.31
N VAL A 624 -6.49 37.45 -17.91
CA VAL A 624 -5.44 36.71 -17.20
C VAL A 624 -4.25 37.64 -16.97
N LEU A 625 -3.92 37.91 -15.71
CA LEU A 625 -2.80 38.77 -15.32
C LEU A 625 -1.56 37.89 -15.08
N GLU A 626 -0.55 38.04 -15.93
CA GLU A 626 0.71 37.29 -15.86
C GLU A 626 1.86 38.22 -15.48
N ALA A 627 2.62 37.87 -14.44
CA ALA A 627 3.74 38.67 -13.96
C ALA A 627 4.92 38.63 -14.93
N GLU A 628 5.09 37.51 -15.64
CA GLU A 628 6.18 37.27 -16.57
C GLU A 628 5.86 37.75 -18.00
N SER A 629 6.87 37.68 -18.86
CA SER A 629 6.75 38.05 -20.29
C SER A 629 6.16 36.95 -21.18
N VAL A 630 5.96 35.75 -20.63
CA VAL A 630 5.37 34.58 -21.30
C VAL A 630 4.42 33.86 -20.35
N ALA A 631 3.41 33.18 -20.91
CA ALA A 631 2.47 32.36 -20.15
C ALA A 631 2.98 30.92 -20.03
N GLY A 632 2.39 30.17 -19.09
CA GLY A 632 2.71 28.76 -18.80
C GLY A 632 3.19 28.51 -17.37
N GLY A 633 3.66 29.55 -16.65
CA GLY A 633 4.15 29.41 -15.28
C GLY A 633 5.25 28.36 -15.15
N VAL A 634 5.09 27.40 -14.22
CA VAL A 634 6.03 26.27 -14.05
C VAL A 634 6.19 25.45 -15.33
N LEU A 635 5.17 25.35 -16.20
CA LEU A 635 5.29 24.66 -17.48
C LEU A 635 6.32 25.32 -18.41
N ALA A 636 6.46 26.64 -18.33
CA ALA A 636 7.38 27.40 -19.19
C ALA A 636 8.80 27.49 -18.62
N PHE A 637 8.95 27.48 -17.29
CA PHE A 637 10.23 27.77 -16.63
C PHE A 637 10.79 26.62 -15.79
N GLY A 638 9.93 25.76 -15.24
CA GLY A 638 10.29 24.69 -14.32
C GLY A 638 10.41 23.31 -14.97
N ILE A 639 10.01 23.17 -16.24
CA ILE A 639 10.11 21.91 -16.99
C ILE A 639 11.12 22.11 -18.14
N PRO A 640 12.17 21.29 -18.24
CA PRO A 640 13.16 21.40 -19.32
C PRO A 640 12.60 21.14 -20.73
N GLU A 641 13.19 21.80 -21.75
CA GLU A 641 12.79 21.66 -23.17
C GLU A 641 12.82 20.22 -23.70
N TYR A 642 13.72 19.37 -23.17
CA TYR A 642 13.81 17.97 -23.59
C TYR A 642 12.60 17.13 -23.16
N ARG A 643 11.78 17.62 -22.22
CA ARG A 643 10.52 17.01 -21.77
C ARG A 643 9.31 17.73 -22.34
N LEU A 644 9.31 19.07 -22.28
CA LEU A 644 8.23 19.90 -22.79
C LEU A 644 8.80 20.99 -23.71
N PRO A 645 8.76 20.77 -25.04
CA PRO A 645 9.19 21.77 -26.00
C PRO A 645 8.37 23.06 -25.89
N LYS A 646 9.06 24.21 -25.99
CA LYS A 646 8.42 25.54 -25.84
C LYS A 646 7.39 25.83 -26.91
N ASP A 647 7.65 25.43 -28.14
CA ASP A 647 6.75 25.62 -29.28
C ASP A 647 5.43 24.87 -29.08
N ILE A 648 5.46 23.67 -28.50
CA ILE A 648 4.27 22.90 -28.14
C ILE A 648 3.44 23.64 -27.09
N LEU A 649 4.07 24.12 -26.01
CA LEU A 649 3.38 24.88 -24.97
C LEU A 649 2.76 26.18 -25.51
N GLN A 650 3.53 26.94 -26.31
CA GLN A 650 3.05 28.19 -26.91
C GLN A 650 1.92 27.96 -27.91
N HIS A 651 1.91 26.84 -28.63
CA HIS A 651 0.79 26.47 -29.49
C HIS A 651 -0.51 26.34 -28.68
N GLU A 652 -0.52 25.54 -27.61
CA GLU A 652 -1.73 25.35 -26.80
C GLU A 652 -2.21 26.64 -26.13
N ILE A 653 -1.29 27.46 -25.60
CA ILE A 653 -1.62 28.78 -25.07
C ILE A 653 -2.26 29.66 -26.16
N GLY A 654 -1.70 29.66 -27.38
CA GLY A 654 -2.26 30.39 -28.50
C GLY A 654 -3.66 29.91 -28.91
N LEU A 655 -4.00 28.63 -28.71
CA LEU A 655 -5.37 28.13 -28.90
C LEU A 655 -6.32 28.66 -27.83
N ILE A 656 -5.87 28.79 -26.60
CA ILE A 656 -6.64 29.38 -25.49
C ILE A 656 -6.89 30.88 -25.74
N GLU A 657 -5.89 31.62 -26.23
CA GLU A 657 -6.07 33.02 -26.65
C GLU A 657 -7.06 33.14 -27.82
N LYS A 658 -6.95 32.25 -28.82
CA LYS A 658 -7.90 32.19 -29.94
C LYS A 658 -9.33 31.87 -29.50
N ALA A 659 -9.52 31.20 -28.35
CA ALA A 659 -10.83 30.96 -27.76
C ALA A 659 -11.44 32.23 -27.11
N GLY A 660 -10.67 33.31 -26.97
CA GLY A 660 -11.13 34.62 -26.48
C GLY A 660 -10.58 35.02 -25.12
N VAL A 661 -9.62 34.27 -24.57
CA VAL A 661 -8.92 34.64 -23.33
C VAL A 661 -7.94 35.79 -23.61
N ASN A 662 -8.00 36.85 -22.80
CA ASN A 662 -7.07 37.98 -22.89
C ASN A 662 -5.95 37.83 -21.85
N ILE A 663 -4.71 37.59 -22.29
CA ILE A 663 -3.55 37.47 -21.39
C ILE A 663 -2.78 38.79 -21.38
N ILE A 664 -2.59 39.35 -20.17
CA ILE A 664 -1.91 40.63 -19.94
C ILE A 664 -0.57 40.33 -19.24
N TYR A 665 0.50 40.35 -20.02
CA TYR A 665 1.87 40.08 -19.57
C TYR A 665 2.51 41.24 -18.78
N ASN A 666 3.58 40.94 -18.05
CA ASN A 666 4.36 41.89 -17.25
C ASN A 666 3.48 42.69 -16.26
N LYS A 667 2.47 42.02 -15.69
CA LYS A 667 1.45 42.62 -14.84
C LYS A 667 1.37 41.90 -13.49
N GLU A 668 2.33 42.20 -12.63
CA GLU A 668 2.41 41.69 -11.27
C GLU A 668 1.37 42.36 -10.36
N VAL A 669 0.48 41.57 -9.76
CA VAL A 669 -0.51 42.06 -8.79
C VAL A 669 0.17 42.37 -7.46
N GLY A 670 -0.15 43.53 -6.86
CA GLY A 670 0.54 44.12 -5.70
C GLY A 670 1.63 45.12 -6.06
N ARG A 671 2.20 45.02 -7.27
CA ARG A 671 3.27 45.92 -7.74
C ARG A 671 2.83 46.80 -8.91
N ASN A 672 2.25 46.21 -9.95
CA ASN A 672 1.77 46.90 -11.14
C ASN A 672 0.27 47.22 -11.11
N VAL A 673 -0.53 46.47 -10.31
CA VAL A 673 -1.95 46.74 -10.03
C VAL A 673 -2.23 46.46 -8.55
N ASP A 674 -3.04 47.28 -7.90
CA ASP A 674 -3.52 46.98 -6.55
C ASP A 674 -4.62 45.90 -6.60
N PHE A 675 -4.53 44.91 -5.71
CA PHE A 675 -5.54 43.85 -5.62
C PHE A 675 -6.94 44.40 -5.28
N LYS A 676 -7.02 45.52 -4.55
CA LYS A 676 -8.29 46.18 -4.23
C LYS A 676 -8.97 46.77 -5.47
N ASP A 677 -8.18 47.32 -6.40
CA ASP A 677 -8.71 47.86 -7.65
C ASP A 677 -9.29 46.74 -8.53
N LEU A 678 -8.64 45.57 -8.54
CA LEU A 678 -9.17 44.38 -9.22
C LEU A 678 -10.53 43.98 -8.64
N ARG A 679 -10.67 43.91 -7.31
CA ARG A 679 -11.96 43.58 -6.67
C ARG A 679 -13.08 44.59 -6.95
N GLY A 680 -12.74 45.85 -7.22
CA GLY A 680 -13.72 46.87 -7.61
C GLY A 680 -14.14 46.80 -9.08
N TYR A 681 -13.32 46.20 -9.94
CA TYR A 681 -13.55 46.16 -11.39
C TYR A 681 -14.14 44.84 -11.88
N TYR A 682 -13.67 43.71 -11.34
CA TYR A 682 -14.11 42.37 -11.73
C TYR A 682 -15.19 41.84 -10.78
N ASP A 683 -16.13 41.06 -11.31
CA ASP A 683 -17.21 40.44 -10.52
C ASP A 683 -16.72 39.26 -9.69
N ALA A 684 -15.64 38.59 -10.14
CA ALA A 684 -14.95 37.53 -9.40
C ALA A 684 -13.46 37.50 -9.75
N ILE A 685 -12.65 36.93 -8.84
CA ILE A 685 -11.21 36.76 -9.02
C ILE A 685 -10.81 35.31 -8.75
N TYR A 686 -9.99 34.74 -9.62
CA TYR A 686 -9.34 33.45 -9.41
C TYR A 686 -7.82 33.62 -9.24
N VAL A 687 -7.25 33.06 -8.18
CA VAL A 687 -5.81 33.13 -7.87
C VAL A 687 -5.15 31.77 -8.16
N ALA A 688 -4.24 31.75 -9.13
CA ALA A 688 -3.57 30.56 -9.65
C ALA A 688 -2.05 30.78 -9.86
N ILE A 689 -1.42 31.48 -8.91
CA ILE A 689 -0.03 31.95 -9.02
C ILE A 689 1.05 30.86 -8.84
N GLY A 690 0.66 29.65 -8.42
CA GLY A 690 1.58 28.54 -8.13
C GLY A 690 2.45 28.75 -6.88
N THR A 691 3.40 27.85 -6.63
CA THR A 691 4.48 28.05 -5.65
C THR A 691 5.74 28.56 -6.34
N GLN A 692 6.13 29.79 -6.06
CA GLN A 692 7.12 30.51 -6.88
C GLN A 692 8.53 30.52 -6.29
N PHE A 693 8.66 30.24 -4.99
CA PHE A 693 9.91 30.45 -4.27
C PHE A 693 10.51 29.15 -3.77
N PRO A 694 11.84 28.96 -3.89
CA PRO A 694 12.52 27.80 -3.31
C PRO A 694 12.51 27.91 -1.79
N GLN A 695 12.27 26.78 -1.11
CA GLN A 695 12.50 26.69 0.34
C GLN A 695 14.01 26.65 0.61
N LYS A 696 14.43 27.29 1.70
CA LYS A 696 15.82 27.23 2.19
C LYS A 696 16.04 25.96 3.01
N MET A 697 17.27 25.45 3.00
CA MET A 697 17.68 24.33 3.86
C MET A 697 18.08 24.76 5.26
N ASP A 698 18.29 26.06 5.47
CA ASP A 698 18.73 26.65 6.74
C ASP A 698 20.08 26.10 7.22
N ILE A 699 21.03 25.92 6.29
CA ILE A 699 22.41 25.50 6.60
C ILE A 699 23.43 26.59 6.26
N ALA A 700 24.57 26.58 6.95
CA ALA A 700 25.61 27.59 6.74
C ALA A 700 26.22 27.49 5.33
N GLY A 701 26.37 28.63 4.66
CA GLY A 701 26.95 28.75 3.31
C GLY A 701 25.95 28.69 2.15
N GLU A 702 24.64 28.73 2.43
CA GLU A 702 23.58 28.72 1.40
C GLU A 702 23.60 29.95 0.47
N ASP A 703 24.15 31.08 0.92
CA ASP A 703 24.30 32.29 0.10
C ASP A 703 25.64 32.37 -0.67
N LEU A 704 26.45 31.29 -0.68
CA LEU A 704 27.73 31.26 -1.40
C LEU A 704 27.51 31.31 -2.92
N ALA A 705 28.42 31.98 -3.63
CA ALA A 705 28.41 31.99 -5.08
C ALA A 705 28.64 30.56 -5.63
N GLY A 706 27.74 30.09 -6.49
CA GLY A 706 27.71 28.72 -7.01
C GLY A 706 26.69 27.81 -6.32
N VAL A 707 25.98 28.29 -5.30
CA VAL A 707 24.73 27.68 -4.81
C VAL A 707 23.58 28.25 -5.65
N LEU A 708 22.91 27.40 -6.42
CA LEU A 708 21.89 27.76 -7.40
C LEU A 708 20.56 27.10 -6.99
N PRO A 709 19.58 27.81 -6.41
CA PRO A 709 18.30 27.21 -6.07
C PRO A 709 17.64 26.55 -7.28
N GLY A 710 17.10 25.33 -7.13
CA GLY A 710 16.72 24.49 -8.28
C GLY A 710 15.71 25.11 -9.24
N ILE A 711 14.64 25.74 -8.73
CA ILE A 711 13.63 26.38 -9.58
C ILE A 711 14.20 27.63 -10.30
N ASP A 712 15.04 28.40 -9.61
CA ASP A 712 15.70 29.58 -10.16
C ASP A 712 16.74 29.16 -11.21
N PHE A 713 17.45 28.06 -10.96
CA PHE A 713 18.40 27.47 -11.91
C PHE A 713 17.69 27.06 -13.20
N LEU A 714 16.59 26.31 -13.12
CA LEU A 714 15.82 25.91 -14.30
C LEU A 714 15.27 27.13 -15.05
N LYS A 715 14.78 28.15 -14.35
CA LYS A 715 14.37 29.43 -14.98
C LYS A 715 15.54 30.15 -15.65
N ASP A 716 16.71 30.14 -15.02
CA ASP A 716 17.94 30.74 -15.54
C ASP A 716 18.39 30.05 -16.83
N VAL A 717 18.26 28.73 -16.96
CA VAL A 717 18.58 28.02 -18.22
C VAL A 717 17.78 28.58 -19.39
N HIS A 718 16.52 28.93 -19.16
CA HIS A 718 15.64 29.47 -20.20
C HIS A 718 15.91 30.94 -20.52
N THR A 719 16.34 31.73 -19.53
CA THR A 719 16.55 33.18 -19.68
C THR A 719 17.99 33.56 -19.99
N LYS A 720 18.95 32.66 -19.74
CA LYS A 720 20.40 32.85 -19.93
C LYS A 720 20.96 31.72 -20.82
N PRO A 721 20.81 31.81 -22.14
CA PRO A 721 21.21 30.74 -23.07
C PRO A 721 22.72 30.41 -23.05
N ASP A 722 23.55 31.35 -22.58
CA ASP A 722 24.99 31.20 -22.44
C ASP A 722 25.42 30.55 -21.11
N LEU A 723 24.48 30.19 -20.23
CA LEU A 723 24.78 29.52 -18.97
C LEU A 723 25.46 28.17 -19.24
N ARG A 724 26.62 27.94 -18.63
CA ARG A 724 27.37 26.68 -18.70
C ARG A 724 27.85 26.30 -17.30
N LEU A 725 27.85 25.01 -17.01
CA LEU A 725 28.38 24.46 -15.76
C LEU A 725 29.57 23.57 -16.08
N GLU A 726 30.71 23.81 -15.45
CA GLU A 726 31.93 23.01 -15.64
C GLU A 726 32.42 22.51 -14.28
N GLY A 727 32.81 21.24 -14.18
CA GLY A 727 33.22 20.59 -12.94
C GLY A 727 32.13 19.71 -12.33
N THR A 728 32.28 19.37 -11.04
CA THR A 728 31.32 18.56 -10.30
C THR A 728 30.16 19.40 -9.78
N VAL A 729 28.94 18.98 -10.08
CA VAL A 729 27.69 19.59 -9.59
C VAL A 729 27.02 18.61 -8.62
N ALA A 730 26.65 19.09 -7.43
CA ALA A 730 25.79 18.32 -6.52
C ALA A 730 24.38 18.88 -6.52
N VAL A 731 23.38 18.00 -6.70
CA VAL A 731 21.96 18.37 -6.60
C VAL A 731 21.40 17.79 -5.32
N ILE A 732 20.78 18.62 -4.48
CA ILE A 732 20.22 18.18 -3.19
C ILE A 732 18.71 18.00 -3.32
N GLY A 733 18.23 16.78 -3.12
CA GLY A 733 16.81 16.45 -3.18
C GLY A 733 16.53 15.17 -3.97
N GLY A 734 15.28 14.72 -3.96
CA GLY A 734 14.86 13.52 -4.70
C GLY A 734 13.54 13.64 -5.45
N GLY A 735 13.00 14.86 -5.57
CA GLY A 735 11.78 15.13 -6.35
C GLY A 735 12.09 15.46 -7.82
N ASN A 736 11.06 15.65 -8.64
CA ASN A 736 11.21 15.91 -10.08
C ASN A 736 12.13 17.10 -10.38
N THR A 737 12.00 18.22 -9.65
CA THR A 737 12.91 19.38 -9.79
C THR A 737 14.38 19.01 -9.60
N ALA A 738 14.69 18.06 -8.70
CA ALA A 738 16.06 17.62 -8.48
C ALA A 738 16.58 16.82 -9.68
N ILE A 739 15.78 15.88 -10.19
CA ILE A 739 16.15 15.08 -11.37
C ILE A 739 16.25 15.96 -12.63
N ASP A 740 15.28 16.84 -12.86
CA ASP A 740 15.29 17.81 -13.96
C ASP A 740 16.54 18.72 -13.87
N SER A 741 16.88 19.20 -12.67
CA SER A 741 18.09 20.00 -12.46
C SER A 741 19.37 19.21 -12.72
N ALA A 742 19.42 17.94 -12.31
CA ALA A 742 20.59 17.09 -12.50
C ALA A 742 20.83 16.78 -13.99
N ARG A 743 19.79 16.36 -14.70
CA ARG A 743 19.82 16.09 -16.15
C ARG A 743 20.10 17.34 -16.98
N THR A 744 19.58 18.48 -16.55
CA THR A 744 19.87 19.78 -17.15
C THR A 744 21.31 20.22 -16.90
N ALA A 745 21.84 20.06 -15.68
CA ALA A 745 23.22 20.40 -15.36
C ALA A 745 24.23 19.61 -16.20
N LEU A 746 23.95 18.33 -16.45
CA LEU A 746 24.76 17.49 -17.35
C LEU A 746 24.79 18.07 -18.77
N ARG A 747 23.62 18.42 -19.33
CA ARG A 747 23.48 19.03 -20.67
C ARG A 747 24.13 20.41 -20.80
N LEU A 748 24.32 21.13 -19.70
CA LEU A 748 25.03 22.41 -19.67
C LEU A 748 26.57 22.26 -19.62
N GLY A 749 27.08 21.02 -19.62
CA GLY A 749 28.51 20.71 -19.72
C GLY A 749 29.17 20.24 -18.42
N ALA A 750 28.40 19.92 -17.38
CA ALA A 750 28.97 19.44 -16.11
C ALA A 750 29.76 18.14 -16.33
N ASN A 751 30.95 18.03 -15.75
CA ASN A 751 31.79 16.84 -15.92
C ASN A 751 31.26 15.64 -15.12
N LYS A 752 30.61 15.94 -13.99
CA LYS A 752 30.06 14.95 -13.07
C LYS A 752 28.88 15.57 -12.33
N VAL A 753 27.76 14.84 -12.25
CA VAL A 753 26.58 15.26 -11.50
C VAL A 753 26.26 14.20 -10.44
N ILE A 754 26.05 14.65 -9.21
CA ILE A 754 25.76 13.77 -8.06
C ILE A 754 24.45 14.26 -7.41
N VAL A 755 23.44 13.41 -7.37
CA VAL A 755 22.21 13.65 -6.62
C VAL A 755 22.44 13.17 -5.19
N VAL A 756 22.37 14.07 -4.21
CA VAL A 756 22.51 13.75 -2.78
C VAL A 756 21.11 13.62 -2.18
N TYR A 757 20.77 12.41 -1.71
CA TYR A 757 19.47 12.12 -1.13
C TYR A 757 19.58 11.49 0.25
N ARG A 758 18.81 12.02 1.21
CA ARG A 758 18.86 11.59 2.62
C ARG A 758 18.25 10.22 2.91
N ARG A 759 17.65 9.59 1.90
CA ARG A 759 16.97 8.28 1.93
C ARG A 759 17.47 7.44 0.74
N THR A 760 16.84 6.32 0.50
CA THR A 760 17.12 5.40 -0.61
C THR A 760 16.34 5.77 -1.88
N VAL A 761 16.76 5.27 -3.03
CA VAL A 761 16.21 5.54 -4.37
C VAL A 761 14.72 5.16 -4.45
N ASP A 762 14.33 4.04 -3.85
CA ASP A 762 12.93 3.59 -3.75
C ASP A 762 12.03 4.56 -2.98
N GLN A 763 12.62 5.48 -2.20
CA GLN A 763 11.90 6.52 -1.46
C GLN A 763 11.98 7.90 -2.12
N MET A 764 12.52 8.03 -3.34
CA MET A 764 12.56 9.29 -4.08
C MET A 764 11.17 9.66 -4.62
N PRO A 765 10.69 10.91 -4.39
CA PRO A 765 9.41 11.36 -4.95
C PRO A 765 9.38 11.60 -6.47
N ALA A 766 10.53 11.61 -7.14
CA ALA A 766 10.59 11.79 -8.59
C ALA A 766 10.00 10.58 -9.33
N TYR A 767 9.55 10.79 -10.57
CA TYR A 767 9.06 9.68 -11.39
C TYR A 767 10.16 8.66 -11.64
N TYR A 768 9.83 7.38 -11.47
CA TYR A 768 10.79 6.29 -11.52
C TYR A 768 11.53 6.25 -12.87
N GLU A 769 10.84 6.51 -13.98
CA GLU A 769 11.44 6.56 -15.32
C GLU A 769 12.49 7.67 -15.43
N GLU A 770 12.22 8.84 -14.85
CA GLU A 770 13.17 9.96 -14.87
C GLU A 770 14.41 9.65 -14.03
N ILE A 771 14.25 8.89 -12.93
CA ILE A 771 15.37 8.40 -12.12
C ILE A 771 16.21 7.40 -12.93
N VAL A 772 15.56 6.45 -13.61
CA VAL A 772 16.24 5.45 -14.45
C VAL A 772 16.99 6.14 -15.58
N GLU A 773 16.34 7.05 -16.32
CA GLU A 773 16.97 7.81 -17.39
C GLU A 773 18.14 8.67 -16.89
N ALA A 774 18.03 9.27 -15.71
CA ALA A 774 19.13 10.02 -15.10
C ALA A 774 20.35 9.12 -14.83
N ILE A 775 20.13 7.90 -14.32
CA ILE A 775 21.20 6.93 -14.08
C ILE A 775 21.83 6.46 -15.40
N GLU A 776 21.01 6.19 -16.42
CA GLU A 776 21.47 5.81 -17.78
C GLU A 776 22.31 6.91 -18.44
N GLU A 777 22.00 8.19 -18.18
CA GLU A 777 22.78 9.35 -18.63
C GLU A 777 24.10 9.52 -17.85
N GLY A 778 24.33 8.74 -16.79
CA GLY A 778 25.56 8.74 -16.00
C GLY A 778 25.52 9.62 -14.74
N ILE A 779 24.32 10.00 -14.27
CA ILE A 779 24.15 10.75 -13.02
C ILE A 779 24.26 9.80 -11.84
N GLU A 780 25.12 10.13 -10.87
CA GLU A 780 25.28 9.33 -9.66
C GLU A 780 24.24 9.71 -8.60
N ILE A 781 23.56 8.73 -8.01
CA ILE A 781 22.67 8.96 -6.86
C ILE A 781 23.37 8.47 -5.59
N MET A 782 23.61 9.39 -4.67
CA MET A 782 24.20 9.15 -3.36
C MET A 782 23.09 9.10 -2.30
N GLU A 783 22.66 7.88 -2.00
CA GLU A 783 21.64 7.58 -1.00
C GLU A 783 22.12 7.84 0.44
N LEU A 784 21.18 7.87 1.38
CA LEU A 784 21.42 7.95 2.82
C LEU A 784 22.44 9.03 3.20
N THR A 785 22.38 10.18 2.53
CA THR A 785 23.34 11.27 2.70
C THR A 785 22.60 12.60 2.78
N ALA A 786 22.89 13.39 3.82
CA ALA A 786 22.30 14.72 4.00
C ALA A 786 23.38 15.81 4.12
N PRO A 787 23.25 16.95 3.44
CA PRO A 787 24.16 18.08 3.63
C PRO A 787 23.96 18.71 5.00
N ILE A 788 25.05 19.08 5.66
CA ILE A 788 25.03 19.81 6.95
C ILE A 788 25.63 21.21 6.83
N LYS A 789 26.53 21.43 5.87
CA LYS A 789 27.18 22.72 5.65
C LYS A 789 27.76 22.85 4.24
N PHE A 790 27.74 24.05 3.70
CA PHE A 790 28.39 24.42 2.45
C PHE A 790 29.72 25.14 2.73
N LEU A 791 30.77 24.70 2.04
CA LEU A 791 32.15 25.15 2.25
C LEU A 791 32.55 26.13 1.15
N GLY A 792 32.94 27.34 1.54
CA GLY A 792 33.35 28.39 0.61
C GLY A 792 34.86 28.67 0.62
N ASP A 793 35.38 29.16 -0.51
CA ASP A 793 36.71 29.76 -0.58
C ASP A 793 36.72 31.19 0.01
N HIS A 794 37.91 31.78 0.07
CA HIS A 794 38.12 33.16 0.54
C HIS A 794 37.43 34.23 -0.34
N LEU A 795 36.96 33.88 -1.53
CA LEU A 795 36.22 34.75 -2.44
C LEU A 795 34.70 34.53 -2.34
N GLY A 796 34.24 33.70 -1.40
CA GLY A 796 32.83 33.42 -1.18
C GLY A 796 32.21 32.48 -2.22
N ARG A 797 33.02 31.68 -2.92
CA ARG A 797 32.55 30.67 -3.88
C ARG A 797 32.53 29.29 -3.27
N ILE A 798 31.53 28.48 -3.60
CA ILE A 798 31.42 27.10 -3.13
C ILE A 798 32.61 26.25 -3.62
N THR A 799 33.11 25.38 -2.74
CA THR A 799 34.21 24.45 -3.01
C THR A 799 33.91 23.02 -2.58
N GLY A 800 32.94 22.83 -1.68
CA GLY A 800 32.56 21.52 -1.19
C GLY A 800 31.29 21.54 -0.35
N ILE A 801 30.74 20.35 -0.10
CA ILE A 801 29.62 20.12 0.82
C ILE A 801 30.13 19.20 1.94
N GLU A 802 29.91 19.61 3.18
CA GLU A 802 30.03 18.72 4.32
C GLU A 802 28.72 17.93 4.47
N CYS A 803 28.82 16.60 4.40
CA CYS A 803 27.72 15.67 4.41
C CYS A 803 27.76 14.78 5.67
N GLN A 804 26.58 14.32 6.07
CA GLN A 804 26.36 13.38 7.16
C GLN A 804 25.76 12.10 6.59
N LYS A 805 26.33 10.93 6.93
CA LYS A 805 25.71 9.65 6.64
C LYS A 805 24.46 9.43 7.48
N MET A 806 23.46 8.83 6.85
CA MET A 806 22.13 8.58 7.40
C MET A 806 21.87 7.07 7.48
N GLU A 807 20.93 6.69 8.33
CA GLU A 807 20.31 5.37 8.36
C GLU A 807 18.79 5.52 8.46
N LEU A 808 18.03 4.47 8.12
CA LEU A 808 16.58 4.48 8.21
C LEU A 808 16.14 4.07 9.62
N GLY A 809 15.58 5.02 10.37
CA GLY A 809 14.92 4.78 11.66
C GLY A 809 13.41 4.52 11.53
N ASP A 810 12.67 4.89 12.56
CA ASP A 810 11.21 4.66 12.69
C ASP A 810 10.38 5.30 11.57
N PHE A 811 9.15 4.82 11.41
CA PHE A 811 8.19 5.38 10.45
C PHE A 811 7.66 6.75 10.92
N ASP A 812 7.53 7.70 9.99
CA ASP A 812 6.81 8.95 10.20
C ASP A 812 5.30 8.80 9.91
N GLY A 813 4.51 9.84 10.17
CA GLY A 813 3.05 9.81 9.96
C GLY A 813 2.62 9.67 8.50
N SER A 814 3.54 9.81 7.53
CA SER A 814 3.29 9.50 6.12
C SER A 814 3.51 8.04 5.77
N GLY A 815 4.04 7.23 6.70
CA GLY A 815 4.38 5.83 6.47
C GLY A 815 5.80 5.62 5.92
N ARG A 816 6.63 6.67 5.85
CA ARG A 816 8.01 6.58 5.38
C ARG A 816 8.98 6.48 6.54
N ARG A 817 10.08 5.73 6.37
CA ARG A 817 11.14 5.70 7.39
C ARG A 817 11.83 7.06 7.52
N ARG A 818 12.10 7.47 8.75
CA ARG A 818 12.85 8.68 9.06
C ARG A 818 14.32 8.46 8.80
N ALA A 819 14.95 9.38 8.08
CA ALA A 819 16.40 9.39 7.98
C ALA A 819 16.98 9.91 9.30
N VAL A 820 17.77 9.09 9.98
CA VAL A 820 18.45 9.39 11.25
C VAL A 820 19.94 9.51 10.99
N LYS A 821 20.61 10.44 11.67
CA LYS A 821 22.05 10.67 11.51
C LYS A 821 22.85 9.56 12.20
N ILE A 822 23.85 9.00 11.52
CA ILE A 822 24.84 8.10 12.14
C ILE A 822 25.87 8.98 12.90
N PRO A 823 25.91 8.98 14.24
CA PRO A 823 26.74 9.93 14.97
C PRO A 823 28.23 9.81 14.62
N GLY A 824 28.85 10.93 14.21
CA GLY A 824 30.30 11.02 13.93
C GLY A 824 30.74 10.57 12.53
N ASP A 825 29.82 10.15 11.66
CA ASP A 825 30.13 9.73 10.28
C ASP A 825 29.85 10.85 9.27
N THR A 826 30.73 11.87 9.28
CA THR A 826 30.70 12.98 8.31
C THR A 826 31.83 12.87 7.29
N PHE A 827 31.59 13.39 6.08
CA PHE A 827 32.59 13.45 5.02
C PHE A 827 32.37 14.69 4.15
N VAL A 828 33.37 15.06 3.35
CA VAL A 828 33.30 16.21 2.45
C VAL A 828 33.22 15.73 1.01
N LEU A 829 32.30 16.31 0.25
CA LEU A 829 32.15 16.14 -1.18
C LEU A 829 32.65 17.40 -1.90
N ASP A 830 33.72 17.27 -2.69
CA ASP A 830 34.28 18.39 -3.45
C ASP A 830 33.40 18.72 -4.66
N VAL A 831 32.90 19.96 -4.72
CA VAL A 831 31.96 20.41 -5.75
C VAL A 831 32.19 21.86 -6.13
N LYS A 832 31.91 22.20 -7.39
CA LYS A 832 32.01 23.59 -7.91
C LYS A 832 30.65 24.29 -7.94
N TYR A 833 29.56 23.53 -7.95
CA TYR A 833 28.20 24.04 -7.88
C TYR A 833 27.33 23.14 -7.00
N VAL A 834 26.35 23.76 -6.35
CA VAL A 834 25.32 23.04 -5.60
C VAL A 834 23.96 23.54 -6.04
N ILE A 835 23.03 22.61 -6.29
CA ILE A 835 21.67 22.93 -6.69
C ILE A 835 20.70 22.40 -5.61
N PRO A 836 20.28 23.24 -4.64
CA PRO A 836 19.26 22.86 -3.67
C PRO A 836 17.88 22.79 -4.33
N ALA A 837 17.28 21.60 -4.37
CA ALA A 837 15.94 21.35 -4.91
C ALA A 837 15.01 20.80 -3.83
N VAL A 838 14.91 21.53 -2.70
CA VAL A 838 14.22 21.10 -1.48
C VAL A 838 12.85 21.77 -1.30
N SER A 839 11.82 21.36 -2.04
CA SER A 839 10.44 21.93 -1.93
C SER A 839 10.33 23.42 -2.32
N GLN A 840 9.09 23.91 -2.45
CA GLN A 840 8.76 25.27 -2.87
C GLN A 840 7.66 25.86 -1.97
N TYR A 841 7.51 27.19 -1.98
CA TYR A 841 6.40 27.89 -1.31
C TYR A 841 5.89 29.06 -2.14
N ALA A 842 4.68 29.53 -1.82
CA ALA A 842 4.10 30.75 -2.38
C ALA A 842 4.23 31.90 -1.38
N ASP A 843 4.62 33.09 -1.84
CA ASP A 843 4.55 34.31 -1.04
C ASP A 843 3.34 35.15 -1.46
N LEU A 844 2.90 36.02 -0.56
CA LEU A 844 1.67 36.80 -0.67
C LEU A 844 1.95 38.30 -0.64
N PRO A 845 2.58 38.85 -1.69
CA PRO A 845 2.96 40.26 -1.67
C PRO A 845 1.75 41.21 -1.79
N PHE A 846 0.57 40.71 -2.19
CA PHE A 846 -0.57 41.54 -2.58
C PHE A 846 -1.86 41.39 -1.75
N VAL A 847 -1.96 40.40 -0.84
CA VAL A 847 -3.08 40.24 0.12
C VAL A 847 -2.54 39.88 1.49
N SER A 848 -3.12 40.43 2.56
CA SER A 848 -2.77 40.04 3.93
C SER A 848 -3.14 38.58 4.19
N LYS A 849 -2.21 37.83 4.80
CA LYS A 849 -2.41 36.43 5.20
C LYS A 849 -3.62 36.25 6.13
N ASP A 850 -3.92 37.26 6.94
CA ASP A 850 -5.07 37.27 7.85
C ASP A 850 -6.42 37.44 7.12
N GLU A 851 -6.43 38.11 5.98
CA GLU A 851 -7.67 38.42 5.22
C GLU A 851 -8.10 37.26 4.32
N ILE A 852 -7.14 36.54 3.71
CA ILE A 852 -7.42 35.44 2.78
C ILE A 852 -7.35 34.05 3.42
N GLY A 853 -6.78 33.97 4.63
CA GLY A 853 -6.60 32.72 5.37
C GLY A 853 -5.52 31.83 4.75
N VAL A 854 -4.51 31.46 5.54
CA VAL A 854 -3.45 30.53 5.11
C VAL A 854 -3.35 29.32 6.02
N THR A 855 -3.04 28.17 5.44
CA THR A 855 -2.75 26.95 6.18
C THR A 855 -1.39 27.07 6.88
N LYS A 856 -1.09 26.13 7.79
CA LYS A 856 0.25 26.01 8.41
C LYS A 856 1.39 25.81 7.41
N TRP A 857 1.07 25.41 6.17
CA TRP A 857 2.03 25.16 5.10
C TRP A 857 2.19 26.37 4.15
N GLY A 858 1.47 27.47 4.41
CA GLY A 858 1.54 28.69 3.61
C GLY A 858 0.66 28.68 2.36
N THR A 859 -0.17 27.66 2.15
CA THR A 859 -1.18 27.61 1.08
C THR A 859 -2.49 28.27 1.48
N PHE A 860 -3.38 28.57 0.54
CA PHE A 860 -4.66 29.23 0.83
C PHE A 860 -5.64 28.27 1.51
N ILE A 861 -6.44 28.81 2.45
CA ILE A 861 -7.62 28.11 2.94
C ILE A 861 -8.73 28.32 1.91
N VAL A 862 -9.16 27.23 1.30
CA VAL A 862 -10.26 27.21 0.34
C VAL A 862 -11.32 26.21 0.76
N ASP A 863 -12.56 26.47 0.36
CA ASP A 863 -13.63 25.50 0.44
C ASP A 863 -13.33 24.29 -0.46
N GLY A 864 -13.47 23.07 0.08
CA GLY A 864 -13.10 21.84 -0.61
C GLY A 864 -14.02 21.45 -1.78
N ASP A 865 -15.22 22.02 -1.85
CA ASP A 865 -16.22 21.71 -2.87
C ASP A 865 -16.30 22.79 -3.96
N ASN A 866 -15.95 24.05 -3.64
CA ASN A 866 -16.07 25.17 -4.59
C ASN A 866 -14.82 26.05 -4.75
N LEU A 867 -13.73 25.79 -4.03
CA LEU A 867 -12.46 26.52 -4.11
C LEU A 867 -12.50 28.01 -3.74
N MET A 868 -13.62 28.51 -3.18
CA MET A 868 -13.71 29.88 -2.69
C MET A 868 -12.83 30.03 -1.44
N THR A 869 -12.09 31.13 -1.38
CA THR A 869 -11.28 31.48 -0.20
C THR A 869 -12.17 32.01 0.92
N THR A 870 -11.58 32.38 2.07
CA THR A 870 -12.32 33.11 3.12
C THR A 870 -12.78 34.49 2.68
N MET A 871 -12.26 34.99 1.55
CA MET A 871 -12.65 36.26 0.96
C MET A 871 -13.71 36.05 -0.13
N GLU A 872 -14.90 36.58 0.11
CA GLU A 872 -16.04 36.44 -0.79
C GLU A 872 -15.73 36.97 -2.21
N GLY A 873 -16.09 36.17 -3.22
CA GLY A 873 -15.82 36.47 -4.64
C GLY A 873 -14.38 36.21 -5.08
N VAL A 874 -13.52 35.69 -4.19
CA VAL A 874 -12.13 35.31 -4.50
C VAL A 874 -11.98 33.80 -4.34
N PHE A 875 -11.51 33.16 -5.41
CA PHE A 875 -11.29 31.72 -5.52
C PHE A 875 -9.79 31.45 -5.68
N ALA A 876 -9.31 30.27 -5.28
CA ALA A 876 -7.92 29.88 -5.48
C ALA A 876 -7.75 28.39 -5.76
N GLY A 877 -6.80 28.05 -6.62
CA GLY A 877 -6.54 26.65 -7.01
C GLY A 877 -5.16 26.47 -7.63
N GLY A 878 -4.81 25.22 -7.93
CA GLY A 878 -3.44 24.82 -8.25
C GLY A 878 -2.54 24.86 -7.02
N ASP A 879 -1.23 25.02 -7.24
CA ASP A 879 -0.25 24.84 -6.15
C ASP A 879 -0.39 25.87 -5.02
N VAL A 880 -1.00 27.02 -5.26
CA VAL A 880 -1.23 28.02 -4.20
C VAL A 880 -2.27 27.55 -3.17
N ALA A 881 -3.18 26.65 -3.55
CA ALA A 881 -4.19 26.08 -2.65
C ALA A 881 -3.72 24.76 -2.02
N ARG A 882 -3.04 23.90 -2.79
CA ARG A 882 -2.68 22.53 -2.37
C ARG A 882 -1.20 22.27 -2.09
N GLY A 883 -0.32 23.18 -2.49
CA GLY A 883 1.12 22.93 -2.60
C GLY A 883 1.47 22.31 -3.96
N PRO A 884 2.78 22.16 -4.27
CA PRO A 884 3.25 21.68 -5.56
C PRO A 884 2.68 20.29 -5.88
N ASP A 885 2.00 20.16 -7.01
CA ASP A 885 1.30 18.94 -7.42
C ASP A 885 1.35 18.73 -8.95
N GLU A 886 0.64 17.72 -9.44
CA GLU A 886 0.62 17.32 -10.84
C GLU A 886 -0.17 18.29 -11.75
N VAL A 887 0.28 18.48 -12.99
CA VAL A 887 -0.37 19.37 -13.98
C VAL A 887 -1.85 19.04 -14.20
N ILE A 888 -2.22 17.76 -14.22
CA ILE A 888 -3.59 17.31 -14.46
C ILE A 888 -4.53 17.69 -13.31
N ARG A 889 -4.01 17.81 -12.09
CA ARG A 889 -4.77 18.32 -10.92
C ARG A 889 -4.94 19.83 -10.98
N ALA A 890 -3.95 20.57 -11.47
CA ALA A 890 -4.10 22.00 -11.73
C ALA A 890 -5.18 22.25 -12.80
N ILE A 891 -5.25 21.43 -13.86
CA ILE A 891 -6.35 21.48 -14.84
C ILE A 891 -7.70 21.20 -14.18
N ALA A 892 -7.79 20.19 -13.31
CA ALA A 892 -9.01 19.89 -12.56
C ALA A 892 -9.48 21.08 -11.70
N ASP A 893 -8.55 21.80 -11.07
CA ASP A 893 -8.87 23.00 -10.29
C ASP A 893 -9.34 24.16 -11.15
N GLY A 894 -8.68 24.39 -12.28
CA GLY A 894 -9.12 25.42 -13.20
C GLY A 894 -10.55 25.18 -13.65
N LYS A 895 -10.89 23.92 -13.92
CA LYS A 895 -12.25 23.49 -14.29
C LYS A 895 -13.24 23.69 -13.14
N LEU A 896 -12.94 23.19 -11.94
CA LEU A 896 -13.80 23.34 -10.76
C LEU A 896 -14.00 24.83 -10.37
N ALA A 897 -12.95 25.64 -10.51
CA ALA A 897 -13.02 27.08 -10.28
C ALA A 897 -13.93 27.77 -11.29
N ALA A 898 -13.86 27.41 -12.58
CA ALA A 898 -14.77 27.94 -13.59
C ALA A 898 -16.24 27.62 -13.27
N GLU A 899 -16.53 26.36 -12.90
CA GLU A 899 -17.89 25.96 -12.49
C GLU A 899 -18.37 26.74 -11.25
N SER A 900 -17.49 26.91 -10.27
CA SER A 900 -17.82 27.55 -9.00
C SER A 900 -18.00 29.06 -9.13
N ILE A 901 -17.19 29.71 -9.96
CA ILE A 901 -17.32 31.13 -10.31
C ILE A 901 -18.63 31.37 -11.07
N ASP A 902 -18.98 30.49 -12.02
CA ASP A 902 -20.24 30.59 -12.75
C ASP A 902 -21.44 30.50 -11.79
N ARG A 903 -21.49 29.49 -10.91
CA ARG A 903 -22.54 29.36 -9.87
C ARG A 903 -22.60 30.59 -8.96
N TYR A 904 -21.45 31.11 -8.53
CA TYR A 904 -21.39 32.30 -7.68
C TYR A 904 -21.96 33.54 -8.37
N LEU A 905 -21.72 33.68 -9.68
CA LEU A 905 -22.21 34.80 -10.49
C LEU A 905 -23.63 34.59 -11.04
N GLY A 906 -24.31 33.52 -10.62
CA GLY A 906 -25.73 33.24 -10.92
C GLY A 906 -25.98 32.30 -12.10
N GLY A 907 -24.96 31.65 -12.63
CA GLY A 907 -25.07 30.55 -13.59
C GLY A 907 -25.38 29.20 -12.92
N ASP A 908 -25.44 28.13 -13.71
CA ASP A 908 -25.74 26.76 -13.25
C ASP A 908 -24.49 25.90 -13.01
N GLY A 909 -23.30 26.43 -13.34
CA GLY A 909 -22.03 25.73 -13.27
C GLY A 909 -21.81 24.72 -14.39
N VAL A 910 -22.61 24.75 -15.46
CA VAL A 910 -22.45 23.85 -16.61
C VAL A 910 -21.48 24.46 -17.61
N LEU A 911 -20.30 23.87 -17.72
CA LEU A 911 -19.28 24.31 -18.68
C LEU A 911 -19.66 23.92 -20.11
N ASN A 912 -19.37 24.80 -21.07
CA ASN A 912 -19.40 24.45 -22.48
C ASN A 912 -18.18 23.59 -22.82
N LYS A 913 -18.42 22.28 -23.02
CA LYS A 913 -17.37 21.32 -23.37
C LYS A 913 -17.26 21.02 -24.87
N GLY A 914 -18.24 21.43 -25.67
CA GLY A 914 -18.32 21.18 -27.11
C GLY A 914 -19.44 20.23 -27.47
N GLU A 915 -19.55 19.90 -28.75
CA GLU A 915 -20.56 18.95 -29.24
C GLU A 915 -20.24 17.52 -28.78
N PRO A 916 -21.25 16.67 -28.51
CA PRO A 916 -21.04 15.25 -28.28
C PRO A 916 -20.30 14.58 -29.46
N ILE A 917 -19.36 13.71 -29.15
CA ILE A 917 -18.58 12.94 -30.14
C ILE A 917 -19.08 11.50 -30.11
N GLU A 918 -19.41 10.95 -31.28
CA GLU A 918 -19.80 9.55 -31.42
C GLU A 918 -18.57 8.65 -31.27
N ILE A 919 -18.59 7.78 -30.26
CA ILE A 919 -17.49 6.86 -29.98
C ILE A 919 -17.78 5.54 -30.72
N PRO A 920 -16.87 5.07 -31.59
CA PRO A 920 -17.07 3.84 -32.33
C PRO A 920 -17.04 2.63 -31.38
N ASP A 921 -17.89 1.64 -31.68
CA ASP A 921 -17.83 0.34 -31.03
C ASP A 921 -16.77 -0.52 -31.72
N ILE A 922 -15.65 -0.74 -31.04
CA ILE A 922 -14.54 -1.55 -31.53
C ILE A 922 -14.87 -3.01 -31.23
N TYR A 923 -14.85 -3.88 -32.24
CA TYR A 923 -15.05 -5.31 -32.03
C TYR A 923 -13.91 -5.91 -31.21
N ASP A 924 -14.19 -6.27 -29.96
CA ASP A 924 -13.28 -7.05 -29.13
C ASP A 924 -13.39 -8.52 -29.50
N SER A 925 -12.25 -9.18 -29.75
CA SER A 925 -12.24 -10.65 -29.76
C SER A 925 -12.45 -11.15 -28.34
N ASP A 926 -13.25 -12.21 -28.17
CA ASP A 926 -13.40 -12.90 -26.87
C ASP A 926 -12.05 -13.41 -26.29
N GLU A 927 -11.00 -13.43 -27.11
CA GLU A 927 -9.64 -13.79 -26.74
C GLU A 927 -8.80 -12.53 -26.39
N VAL A 928 -8.35 -12.45 -25.12
CA VAL A 928 -7.39 -11.43 -24.68
C VAL A 928 -5.97 -11.93 -24.95
N VAL A 929 -5.31 -11.36 -25.96
CA VAL A 929 -3.92 -11.69 -26.30
C VAL A 929 -2.95 -10.90 -25.42
N THR A 930 -2.06 -11.59 -24.72
CA THR A 930 -0.97 -10.97 -23.93
C THR A 930 0.07 -10.34 -24.85
N HIS A 931 0.36 -9.06 -24.65
CA HIS A 931 1.34 -8.30 -25.42
C HIS A 931 1.83 -7.11 -24.59
N ASN A 932 3.14 -6.88 -24.52
CA ASN A 932 3.72 -5.72 -23.83
C ASN A 932 3.35 -4.40 -24.54
N GLN A 933 3.61 -3.26 -23.91
CA GLN A 933 3.48 -1.96 -24.55
C GLN A 933 4.30 -1.92 -25.85
N PHE A 934 3.73 -1.29 -26.87
CA PHE A 934 4.50 -0.99 -28.07
C PHE A 934 5.65 -0.03 -27.73
N GLU A 935 6.83 -0.30 -28.31
CA GLU A 935 8.03 0.47 -28.03
C GLU A 935 7.86 1.93 -28.45
N MET A 936 8.19 2.84 -27.52
CA MET A 936 8.25 4.26 -27.77
C MET A 936 9.58 4.61 -28.42
N GLU A 937 9.55 5.37 -29.51
CA GLU A 937 10.78 5.90 -30.09
C GLU A 937 11.37 6.96 -29.16
N MET A 938 12.64 6.80 -28.81
CA MET A 938 13.36 7.71 -27.92
C MET A 938 14.80 7.90 -28.42
N LEU A 939 15.39 9.05 -28.10
CA LEU A 939 16.81 9.32 -28.39
C LEU A 939 17.72 8.32 -27.64
N SER A 940 18.95 8.09 -28.11
CA SER A 940 19.90 7.25 -27.34
C SER A 940 20.44 8.01 -26.11
N PRO A 941 20.84 7.33 -25.01
CA PRO A 941 21.48 7.99 -23.85
C PRO A 941 22.66 8.89 -24.25
N GLU A 942 23.44 8.49 -25.26
CA GLU A 942 24.55 9.26 -25.81
C GLU A 942 24.12 10.56 -26.48
N GLU A 943 22.95 10.61 -27.12
CA GLU A 943 22.40 11.82 -27.75
C GLU A 943 21.64 12.70 -26.76
N ARG A 944 20.95 12.08 -25.78
CA ARG A 944 20.16 12.80 -24.77
C ARG A 944 21.05 13.65 -23.88
N LYS A 945 22.20 13.14 -23.43
CA LYS A 945 23.07 13.84 -22.47
C LYS A 945 23.68 15.14 -23.01
N ASP A 946 23.82 15.27 -24.33
CA ASP A 946 24.50 16.39 -24.99
C ASP A 946 23.52 17.31 -25.76
N SER A 947 22.20 17.12 -25.59
CA SER A 947 21.21 17.93 -26.29
C SER A 947 19.95 18.22 -25.45
N PHE A 948 19.27 19.32 -25.80
CA PHE A 948 17.94 19.66 -25.29
C PHE A 948 16.83 19.20 -26.25
N ALA A 949 17.14 18.30 -27.20
CA ALA A 949 16.16 17.72 -28.09
C ALA A 949 15.13 16.92 -27.28
N GLU A 950 13.88 16.92 -27.74
CA GLU A 950 12.81 16.17 -27.09
C GLU A 950 13.20 14.68 -26.99
N VAL A 951 13.20 14.13 -25.79
CA VAL A 951 13.71 12.77 -25.54
C VAL A 951 12.79 11.71 -26.15
N MET A 952 11.50 11.85 -25.89
CA MET A 952 10.44 10.95 -26.37
C MET A 952 9.97 11.46 -27.73
N GLN A 953 9.90 10.62 -28.77
CA GLN A 953 9.53 11.03 -30.14
C GLN A 953 8.06 10.75 -30.50
N GLY A 954 7.31 10.07 -29.61
CA GLY A 954 5.90 9.74 -29.82
C GLY A 954 5.70 8.49 -30.67
N PHE A 955 4.45 8.01 -30.77
CA PHE A 955 4.14 6.81 -31.54
C PHE A 955 4.07 7.05 -33.04
N HIS A 956 4.58 6.09 -33.81
CA HIS A 956 4.15 5.93 -35.20
C HIS A 956 2.67 5.55 -35.26
N LYS A 957 1.95 6.00 -36.31
CA LYS A 957 0.51 5.80 -36.48
C LYS A 957 0.04 4.37 -36.24
N ILE A 958 0.76 3.39 -36.78
CA ILE A 958 0.38 1.97 -36.66
C ILE A 958 0.52 1.47 -35.22
N ASN A 959 1.59 1.89 -34.52
CA ASN A 959 1.81 1.53 -33.12
C ASN A 959 0.75 2.17 -32.23
N ALA A 960 0.35 3.42 -32.51
CA ALA A 960 -0.71 4.08 -31.76
C ALA A 960 -2.07 3.36 -31.88
N ILE A 961 -2.45 2.94 -33.10
CA ILE A 961 -3.66 2.15 -33.34
C ILE A 961 -3.59 0.80 -32.61
N ALA A 962 -2.46 0.09 -32.74
CA ALA A 962 -2.29 -1.23 -32.14
C ALA A 962 -2.25 -1.17 -30.61
N GLU A 963 -1.60 -0.16 -30.04
CA GLU A 963 -1.55 0.08 -28.60
C GLU A 963 -2.94 0.46 -28.05
N SER A 964 -3.73 1.27 -28.77
CA SER A 964 -5.11 1.58 -28.35
C SER A 964 -6.02 0.35 -28.36
N MET A 965 -5.80 -0.60 -29.29
CA MET A 965 -6.53 -1.89 -29.34
C MET A 965 -6.19 -2.83 -28.17
N ARG A 966 -5.18 -2.54 -27.34
CA ARG A 966 -4.92 -3.30 -26.10
C ARG A 966 -5.90 -2.95 -24.98
N CYS A 967 -6.70 -1.88 -25.12
CA CYS A 967 -7.71 -1.49 -24.13
C CYS A 967 -8.70 -2.65 -23.89
N LEU A 968 -9.00 -2.94 -22.61
CA LEU A 968 -9.98 -3.97 -22.24
C LEU A 968 -11.42 -3.45 -22.20
N HIS A 969 -11.66 -2.21 -22.65
CA HIS A 969 -12.97 -1.55 -22.67
C HIS A 969 -13.79 -1.75 -21.37
N CYS A 970 -13.19 -1.44 -20.22
CA CYS A 970 -13.82 -1.56 -18.89
C CYS A 970 -15.12 -0.76 -18.72
N ASP A 971 -15.40 0.13 -19.66
CA ASP A 971 -16.61 0.93 -19.84
C ASP A 971 -17.79 0.13 -20.42
N ARG A 972 -17.54 -1.00 -21.08
CA ARG A 972 -18.53 -1.92 -21.62
C ARG A 972 -18.75 -3.05 -20.60
N ARG A 973 -19.77 -2.91 -19.75
CA ARG A 973 -20.07 -3.87 -18.67
C ARG A 973 -21.34 -4.65 -18.90
#